data_AF-A0A4T0DND9-F1
#
_entry.id   AF-A0A4T0DND9-F1
#
_cell.length_a   1.000
_cell.length_b   1.000
_cell.length_c   1.000
_cell.angle_alpha   90.00
_cell.angle_beta   90.00
_cell.angle_gamma   90.00
#
_symmetry.space_group_name_H-M   'P 1'
#
loop_
_entity.id
_entity.type
_entity.pdbx_description
1 polymer ?
#
loop_
_entity_poly.entity_id
_entity_poly.type
_entity_poly.pdbx_seq_one_letter_code
_entity_poly.pdbx_strand_id
1 'polypeptide(L)'
;MMDPRILIGDAPLDAEPVAPGSATTLPQLFQHMAKTQPNSIAYSVQTGTGLHTTTYAEADAIAASLATRIAALSHHVEDDRVPTVAIWLEKGLELILAILATTYFGATWLPLDPDVPAERAASCIIDASVSLVISDMAHSDKLLEVQERVAIAERDAATGCIRYHTFSELIDEAQTPLALNTQSTALSGPRPHDAAYLIYTSGTTGTPKGIAIPHSAALIFSLSEQKVLETSPQDIVWNGFSPAFDMFVEEMWVTIAGGGHLAIGTRAECRDVPALPAVWASRGVTLVNAVPTLIGIMNIARTDDGGSLLPSSVRLINLGGEACPPALVNRIARPGLRIINTYGPTETTVTATWDELRPDVPVTIGKPLPGYHACLLPVSDDSSLATCEPLEWREGVEGELAIGGPCVGLGYVGRPDLTSQKFISHPLEVGTGERLYRTGDLVKTQADGKIVFLGRIDTQVKHRGFRIELGEIESRLYAVPDVQAAAVILANVNSESARLEAFVVLSEGAVPDTVAISQIAFDSLPSYMRPEGTFFLRSHEMPRLPSGKINAKALQGISARIHAERADAQTARHNEADDIDSLGSILPADGVLGLMLTTLSPLFPQIRIKPDSDIFNDLGGHSLIAAILVSRLRQAQLGMDNTQPFASIGLADIYEARTPANIASRFDISPRTKSPYVDINEVDSLYDDEGTGPWTGEYLPISQAKFVLCGIAQILPLLFIFFLQSIEILVPYLLFDFHAVAGRIGFAILTAYAVFVVIPPALSVVAITSKWLILGRVRPGEHPLYGVYYFRWWLVDRLTSLANPKLIADSGLYPFFLRAMGAKVGRFCHLGALQIGPCHDLVEIGDDVVIGGDVLLGVSTIERGRLILKRIVIENGASVGSRCAIEGGTTVGEEAEVASLSLVPSGMTIPSFHRFHGSPARLDRIKNANDSARPQDTRPSKARATAMLLGNGLIAFLVLPLLYFLPQIPGLILFDVLDIRTISGWQQVAILSVPITFAYQVLVFAQLLVYRHLFLGRLKEGTYSIYSMFFLRKWFIDRLMDLALDVLHPVFATLYIVPFLRALGTKIGKRAEISTARNVPFELLEIGEESFVADAVIMGEGVVRRNQVTLKKTKLEPRAFAGNASVLPHITSYHPFC
;
A
#
# COMPACT_ATOMS: atom_id res chain seq x y z
N MET A 1 -50.00 -28.60 -23.10
CA MET A 1 -50.06 -28.49 -21.64
C MET A 1 -48.66 -28.81 -21.16
N MET A 2 -48.00 -27.92 -20.41
CA MET A 2 -46.64 -28.21 -19.94
C MET A 2 -46.64 -29.39 -18.99
N ASP A 3 -45.51 -30.09 -18.93
CA ASP A 3 -45.30 -31.17 -17.97
C ASP A 3 -45.37 -30.57 -16.54
N PRO A 4 -46.15 -31.14 -15.61
CA PRO A 4 -46.31 -30.62 -14.25
C PRO A 4 -45.02 -30.67 -13.42
N ARG A 5 -43.92 -31.22 -13.94
CA ARG A 5 -42.59 -31.23 -13.31
C ARG A 5 -41.71 -30.03 -13.69
N ILE A 6 -42.16 -29.20 -14.64
CA ILE A 6 -41.43 -28.02 -15.13
C ILE A 6 -42.15 -26.75 -14.66
N LEU A 7 -41.47 -25.91 -13.89
CA LEU A 7 -41.92 -24.56 -13.57
C LEU A 7 -41.39 -23.55 -14.59
N ILE A 8 -42.25 -22.64 -15.03
CA ILE A 8 -41.90 -21.49 -15.86
C ILE A 8 -42.32 -20.18 -15.17
N GLY A 9 -41.72 -19.07 -15.59
CA GLY A 9 -42.13 -17.72 -15.17
C GLY A 9 -43.46 -17.27 -15.78
N ASP A 10 -43.86 -16.03 -15.52
CA ASP A 10 -45.12 -15.43 -16.01
C ASP A 10 -45.11 -15.08 -17.52
N ALA A 11 -44.21 -15.70 -18.30
CA ALA A 11 -44.20 -15.73 -19.76
C ALA A 11 -44.06 -17.19 -20.24
N PRO A 12 -44.86 -17.64 -21.23
CA PRO A 12 -44.71 -18.98 -21.79
C PRO A 12 -43.34 -19.14 -22.47
N LEU A 13 -42.75 -20.35 -22.42
CA LEU A 13 -41.43 -20.66 -22.97
C LEU A 13 -41.25 -20.24 -24.45
N ASP A 14 -42.34 -20.19 -25.21
CA ASP A 14 -42.34 -19.85 -26.64
C ASP A 14 -42.18 -18.33 -26.93
N ALA A 15 -42.20 -17.48 -25.89
CA ALA A 15 -42.09 -16.02 -26.01
C ALA A 15 -40.71 -15.52 -25.51
N GLU A 16 -39.65 -15.98 -26.19
CA GLU A 16 -38.29 -15.47 -25.97
C GLU A 16 -38.25 -13.92 -25.97
N PRO A 17 -37.35 -13.30 -25.19
CA PRO A 17 -37.11 -11.87 -25.30
C PRO A 17 -36.68 -11.49 -26.72
N VAL A 18 -37.57 -10.80 -27.45
CA VAL A 18 -37.30 -10.36 -28.82
C VAL A 18 -36.18 -9.32 -28.77
N ALA A 19 -34.98 -9.74 -29.19
CA ALA A 19 -33.80 -8.89 -29.19
C ALA A 19 -33.96 -7.71 -30.17
N PRO A 20 -33.58 -6.49 -29.77
CA PRO A 20 -33.73 -5.31 -30.61
C PRO A 20 -32.87 -5.41 -31.87
N GLY A 21 -33.41 -5.01 -33.01
CA GLY A 21 -32.71 -5.03 -34.30
C GLY A 21 -32.29 -6.42 -34.80
N SER A 22 -32.92 -7.50 -34.31
CA SER A 22 -32.52 -8.89 -34.58
C SER A 22 -31.12 -9.25 -34.05
N ALA A 23 -30.68 -8.60 -32.96
CA ALA A 23 -29.42 -8.95 -32.31
C ALA A 23 -29.43 -10.41 -31.79
N THR A 24 -28.31 -11.10 -31.97
CA THR A 24 -28.07 -12.49 -31.52
C THR A 24 -26.83 -12.61 -30.64
N THR A 25 -26.08 -11.52 -30.47
CA THR A 25 -24.88 -11.43 -29.63
C THR A 25 -24.79 -10.07 -28.92
N LEU A 26 -24.02 -10.01 -27.84
CA LEU A 26 -23.80 -8.78 -27.05
C LEU A 26 -23.28 -7.57 -27.88
N PRO A 27 -22.32 -7.72 -28.84
CA PRO A 27 -21.92 -6.61 -29.70
C PRO A 27 -23.08 -6.04 -30.53
N GLN A 28 -23.93 -6.91 -31.07
CA GLN A 28 -25.07 -6.49 -31.88
C GLN A 28 -26.08 -5.69 -31.05
N LEU A 29 -26.25 -6.03 -29.77
CA LEU A 29 -27.07 -5.26 -28.82
C LEU A 29 -26.48 -3.85 -28.58
N PHE A 30 -25.19 -3.73 -28.27
CA PHE A 30 -24.57 -2.41 -28.04
C PHE A 30 -24.57 -1.56 -29.32
N GLN A 31 -24.18 -2.14 -30.46
CA GLN A 31 -24.20 -1.46 -31.76
C GLN A 31 -25.61 -1.03 -32.18
N HIS A 32 -26.65 -1.76 -31.76
CA HIS A 32 -28.03 -1.31 -31.96
C HIS A 32 -28.29 -0.02 -31.18
N MET A 33 -27.96 0.03 -29.89
CA MET A 33 -28.12 1.23 -29.06
C MET A 33 -27.27 2.40 -29.56
N ALA A 34 -26.02 2.18 -29.98
CA ALA A 34 -25.18 3.21 -30.59
C ALA A 34 -25.77 3.81 -31.88
N LYS A 35 -26.55 3.03 -32.64
CA LYS A 35 -27.24 3.51 -33.86
C LYS A 35 -28.57 4.19 -33.57
N THR A 36 -29.33 3.74 -32.58
CA THR A 36 -30.67 4.29 -32.27
C THR A 36 -30.65 5.47 -31.31
N GLN A 37 -29.66 5.53 -30.41
CA GLN A 37 -29.50 6.58 -29.41
C GLN A 37 -28.04 7.07 -29.28
N PRO A 38 -27.40 7.51 -30.40
CA PRO A 38 -25.97 7.84 -30.44
C PRO A 38 -25.54 8.89 -29.41
N ASN A 39 -26.39 9.88 -29.14
CA ASN A 39 -26.10 11.02 -28.27
C ASN A 39 -26.49 10.78 -26.80
N SER A 40 -27.09 9.63 -26.46
CA SER A 40 -27.40 9.29 -25.07
C SER A 40 -26.10 8.92 -24.32
N ILE A 41 -26.03 9.25 -23.03
CA ILE A 41 -24.90 8.89 -22.19
C ILE A 41 -24.93 7.37 -21.94
N ALA A 42 -23.86 6.66 -22.31
CA ALA A 42 -23.68 5.25 -21.98
C ALA A 42 -23.02 5.11 -20.61
N TYR A 43 -21.98 5.92 -20.35
CA TYR A 43 -21.11 5.79 -19.18
C TYR A 43 -20.87 7.14 -18.50
N SER A 44 -20.76 7.14 -17.17
CA SER A 44 -20.11 8.25 -16.45
C SER A 44 -19.21 7.76 -15.33
N VAL A 45 -18.10 8.45 -15.10
CA VAL A 45 -17.10 8.14 -14.07
C VAL A 45 -16.56 9.41 -13.44
N GLN A 46 -16.34 9.42 -12.13
CA GLN A 46 -15.70 10.54 -11.46
C GLN A 46 -14.18 10.47 -11.69
N THR A 47 -13.60 11.58 -12.14
CA THR A 47 -12.16 11.76 -12.34
C THR A 47 -11.64 12.89 -11.45
N GLY A 48 -10.33 13.12 -11.44
CA GLY A 48 -9.71 14.24 -10.72
C GLY A 48 -10.10 15.63 -11.24
N THR A 49 -10.76 15.72 -12.41
CA THR A 49 -11.23 16.99 -13.00
C THR A 49 -12.76 17.13 -13.01
N GLY A 50 -13.50 16.16 -12.45
CA GLY A 50 -14.96 16.16 -12.40
C GLY A 50 -15.60 14.87 -12.91
N LEU A 51 -16.92 14.88 -13.08
CA LEU A 51 -17.67 13.77 -13.67
C LEU A 51 -17.44 13.77 -15.19
N HIS A 52 -16.74 12.75 -15.70
CA HIS A 52 -16.60 12.51 -17.13
C HIS A 52 -17.77 11.66 -17.64
N THR A 53 -18.28 11.97 -18.84
CA THR A 53 -19.40 11.26 -19.47
C THR A 53 -19.03 10.84 -20.89
N THR A 54 -19.45 9.64 -21.29
CA THR A 54 -19.21 9.08 -22.62
C THR A 54 -20.54 8.62 -23.22
N THR A 55 -20.82 9.05 -24.45
CA THR A 55 -22.03 8.68 -25.18
C THR A 55 -21.94 7.28 -25.80
N TYR A 56 -23.08 6.70 -26.17
CA TYR A 56 -23.11 5.40 -26.87
C TYR A 56 -22.32 5.42 -28.19
N ALA A 57 -22.35 6.52 -28.95
CA ALA A 57 -21.58 6.63 -30.20
C ALA A 57 -20.07 6.74 -29.98
N GLU A 58 -19.63 7.48 -28.95
CA GLU A 58 -18.20 7.58 -28.60
C GLU A 58 -17.67 6.22 -28.10
N ALA A 59 -18.42 5.54 -27.24
CA ALA A 59 -18.07 4.22 -26.74
C ALA A 59 -18.00 3.17 -27.87
N ASP A 60 -18.95 3.16 -28.81
CA ASP A 60 -18.94 2.26 -29.97
C ASP A 60 -17.72 2.50 -30.87
N ALA A 61 -17.39 3.77 -31.16
CA ALA A 61 -16.23 4.12 -31.97
C ALA A 61 -14.90 3.71 -31.31
N ILE A 62 -14.75 3.96 -30.01
CA ILE A 62 -13.55 3.56 -29.25
C ILE A 62 -13.45 2.02 -29.18
N ALA A 63 -14.54 1.34 -28.85
CA ALA A 63 -14.57 -0.12 -28.74
C ALA A 63 -14.30 -0.82 -30.09
N ALA A 64 -14.84 -0.32 -31.20
CA ALA A 64 -14.57 -0.86 -32.54
C ALA A 64 -13.11 -0.70 -32.98
N SER A 65 -12.49 0.44 -32.65
CA SER A 65 -11.07 0.69 -32.91
C SER A 65 -10.17 -0.23 -32.06
N LEU A 66 -10.42 -0.30 -30.75
CA LEU A 66 -9.72 -1.21 -29.83
C LEU A 66 -9.91 -2.68 -30.21
N ALA A 67 -11.12 -3.10 -30.61
CA ALA A 67 -11.40 -4.48 -31.04
C ALA A 67 -10.52 -4.90 -32.23
N THR A 68 -10.32 -3.99 -33.18
CA THR A 68 -9.44 -4.21 -34.35
C THR A 68 -7.98 -4.38 -33.91
N ARG A 69 -7.53 -3.61 -32.90
CA ARG A 69 -6.18 -3.75 -32.34
C ARG A 69 -6.00 -5.05 -31.54
N ILE A 70 -6.96 -5.39 -30.68
CA ILE A 70 -6.98 -6.63 -29.88
C ILE A 70 -6.97 -7.86 -30.81
N ALA A 71 -7.72 -7.82 -31.92
CA ALA A 71 -7.74 -8.87 -32.93
C ALA A 71 -6.33 -9.10 -33.53
N ALA A 72 -5.68 -8.03 -33.99
CA ALA A 72 -4.36 -8.09 -34.60
C ALA A 72 -3.27 -8.65 -33.65
N LEU A 73 -3.42 -8.45 -32.35
CA LEU A 73 -2.51 -8.98 -31.33
C LEU A 73 -2.82 -10.44 -30.94
N SER A 74 -4.10 -10.81 -30.91
CA SER A 74 -4.55 -12.12 -30.42
C SER A 74 -4.43 -13.26 -31.44
N HIS A 75 -4.17 -12.96 -32.72
CA HIS A 75 -3.97 -13.98 -33.74
C HIS A 75 -2.69 -14.80 -33.51
N HIS A 76 -2.88 -16.05 -33.04
CA HIS A 76 -1.98 -17.17 -33.32
C HIS A 76 -2.59 -18.08 -34.39
N VAL A 77 -1.73 -18.91 -34.99
CA VAL A 77 -1.99 -19.73 -36.19
C VAL A 77 -2.60 -21.09 -35.81
N GLU A 78 -3.44 -21.63 -36.71
CA GLU A 78 -3.84 -23.05 -36.85
C GLU A 78 -4.98 -23.70 -36.04
N ASP A 79 -5.67 -23.05 -35.09
CA ASP A 79 -6.86 -23.66 -34.43
C ASP A 79 -8.14 -22.80 -34.55
N ASP A 80 -9.29 -23.45 -34.72
CA ASP A 80 -10.63 -22.86 -34.98
C ASP A 80 -11.30 -22.31 -33.69
N ARG A 81 -10.49 -22.05 -32.66
CA ARG A 81 -10.94 -21.69 -31.30
C ARG A 81 -11.04 -20.19 -31.09
N VAL A 82 -12.04 -19.80 -30.32
CA VAL A 82 -12.20 -18.43 -29.82
C VAL A 82 -11.06 -18.12 -28.84
N PRO A 83 -10.29 -17.03 -29.04
CA PRO A 83 -9.22 -16.63 -28.12
C PRO A 83 -9.80 -16.08 -26.81
N THR A 84 -9.06 -16.25 -25.71
CA THR A 84 -9.39 -15.67 -24.40
C THR A 84 -8.47 -14.48 -24.11
N VAL A 85 -9.04 -13.34 -23.70
CA VAL A 85 -8.30 -12.13 -23.30
C VAL A 85 -8.53 -11.88 -21.82
N ALA A 86 -7.45 -11.85 -21.02
CA ALA A 86 -7.53 -11.46 -19.62
C ALA A 86 -7.49 -9.94 -19.49
N ILE A 87 -8.36 -9.39 -18.63
CA ILE A 87 -8.49 -7.95 -18.39
C ILE A 87 -8.27 -7.69 -16.90
N TRP A 88 -7.18 -7.00 -16.56
CA TRP A 88 -6.76 -6.73 -15.18
C TRP A 88 -6.53 -5.23 -15.00
N LEU A 89 -7.65 -4.51 -14.87
CA LEU A 89 -7.71 -3.05 -14.82
C LEU A 89 -8.42 -2.60 -13.54
N GLU A 90 -7.95 -1.50 -12.96
CA GLU A 90 -8.71 -0.74 -11.96
C GLU A 90 -10.12 -0.40 -12.45
N LYS A 91 -11.01 -0.16 -11.49
CA LYS A 91 -12.39 0.19 -11.80
C LYS A 91 -12.51 1.60 -12.37
N GLY A 92 -12.75 1.69 -13.68
CA GLY A 92 -12.84 2.92 -14.46
C GLY A 92 -13.55 2.71 -15.80
N LEU A 93 -13.50 3.72 -16.67
CA LEU A 93 -14.08 3.66 -18.02
C LEU A 93 -13.27 2.71 -18.93
N GLU A 94 -11.97 2.65 -18.70
CA GLU A 94 -10.98 1.81 -19.39
C GLU A 94 -11.33 0.32 -19.29
N LEU A 95 -11.74 -0.13 -18.10
CA LEU A 95 -12.22 -1.50 -17.85
C LEU A 95 -13.43 -1.85 -18.72
N ILE A 96 -14.42 -0.95 -18.76
CA ILE A 96 -15.66 -1.15 -19.54
C ILE A 96 -15.36 -1.15 -21.04
N LEU A 97 -14.50 -0.25 -21.51
CA LEU A 97 -14.09 -0.17 -22.91
C LEU A 97 -13.25 -1.39 -23.34
N ALA A 98 -12.37 -1.91 -22.47
CA ALA A 98 -11.61 -3.13 -22.73
C ALA A 98 -12.52 -4.36 -22.86
N ILE A 99 -13.51 -4.49 -21.98
CA ILE A 99 -14.53 -5.56 -22.05
C ILE A 99 -15.36 -5.43 -23.32
N LEU A 100 -15.85 -4.23 -23.65
CA LEU A 100 -16.65 -3.99 -24.85
C LEU A 100 -15.87 -4.27 -26.13
N ALA A 101 -14.61 -3.81 -26.23
CA ALA A 101 -13.72 -4.06 -27.36
C ALA A 101 -13.39 -5.55 -27.53
N THR A 102 -13.14 -6.27 -26.44
CA THR A 102 -12.91 -7.73 -26.47
C THR A 102 -14.16 -8.47 -26.94
N THR A 103 -15.34 -8.06 -26.44
CA THR A 103 -16.65 -8.58 -26.87
C THR A 103 -16.87 -8.32 -28.37
N TYR A 104 -16.48 -7.15 -28.88
CA TYR A 104 -16.59 -6.77 -30.31
C TYR A 104 -15.68 -7.58 -31.23
N PHE A 105 -14.45 -7.88 -30.78
CA PHE A 105 -13.57 -8.82 -31.47
C PHE A 105 -14.20 -10.23 -31.51
N GLY A 106 -15.02 -10.57 -30.52
CA GLY A 106 -15.62 -11.90 -30.37
C GLY A 106 -14.73 -12.87 -29.58
N ALA A 107 -13.74 -12.34 -28.85
CA ALA A 107 -12.95 -13.09 -27.89
C ALA A 107 -13.70 -13.26 -26.56
N THR A 108 -13.35 -14.32 -25.84
CA THR A 108 -13.85 -14.54 -24.48
C THR A 108 -13.10 -13.61 -23.53
N TRP A 109 -13.77 -12.70 -22.82
CA TRP A 109 -13.09 -11.90 -21.79
C TRP A 109 -13.04 -12.62 -20.45
N LEU A 110 -11.87 -12.58 -19.81
CA LEU A 110 -11.61 -13.06 -18.45
C LEU A 110 -11.26 -11.86 -17.56
N PRO A 111 -12.19 -11.34 -16.74
CA PRO A 111 -11.89 -10.24 -15.83
C PRO A 111 -11.16 -10.77 -14.59
N LEU A 112 -10.12 -10.05 -14.17
CA LEU A 112 -9.40 -10.31 -12.93
C LEU A 112 -9.65 -9.16 -11.94
N ASP A 113 -9.88 -9.50 -10.67
CA ASP A 113 -10.04 -8.50 -9.62
C ASP A 113 -8.70 -7.76 -9.40
N PRO A 114 -8.66 -6.41 -9.32
CA PRO A 114 -7.44 -5.64 -9.09
C PRO A 114 -6.64 -6.12 -7.87
N ASP A 115 -7.31 -6.54 -6.80
CA ASP A 115 -6.67 -6.98 -5.56
C ASP A 115 -6.34 -8.48 -5.53
N VAL A 116 -6.57 -9.23 -6.60
CA VAL A 116 -6.22 -10.66 -6.67
C VAL A 116 -4.70 -10.86 -6.52
N PRO A 117 -4.24 -11.89 -5.77
CA PRO A 117 -2.82 -12.26 -5.73
C PRO A 117 -2.31 -12.80 -7.06
N ALA A 118 -1.03 -12.55 -7.38
CA ALA A 118 -0.40 -12.97 -8.63
C ALA A 118 -0.44 -14.50 -8.86
N GLU A 119 -0.27 -15.33 -7.81
CA GLU A 119 -0.44 -16.79 -7.90
C GLU A 119 -1.82 -17.18 -8.46
N ARG A 120 -2.87 -16.50 -8.01
CA ARG A 120 -4.26 -16.76 -8.41
C ARG A 120 -4.55 -16.21 -9.80
N ALA A 121 -4.06 -15.02 -10.14
CA ALA A 121 -4.12 -14.48 -11.50
C ALA A 121 -3.45 -15.41 -12.52
N ALA A 122 -2.20 -15.83 -12.26
CA ALA A 122 -1.46 -16.76 -13.12
C ALA A 122 -2.20 -18.10 -13.28
N SER A 123 -2.77 -18.64 -12.19
CA SER A 123 -3.56 -19.88 -12.24
C SER A 123 -4.77 -19.77 -13.17
N CYS A 124 -5.53 -18.66 -13.11
CA CYS A 124 -6.67 -18.43 -14.01
C CYS A 124 -6.22 -18.20 -15.47
N ILE A 125 -5.13 -17.48 -15.69
CA ILE A 125 -4.56 -17.22 -17.02
C ILE A 125 -4.14 -18.50 -17.73
N ILE A 126 -3.50 -19.43 -17.00
CA ILE A 126 -3.06 -20.74 -17.52
C ILE A 126 -4.26 -21.65 -17.79
N ASP A 127 -5.18 -21.80 -16.83
CA ASP A 127 -6.35 -22.70 -16.98
C ASP A 127 -7.31 -22.23 -18.08
N ALA A 128 -7.36 -20.92 -18.37
CA ALA A 128 -8.16 -20.33 -19.44
C ALA A 128 -7.47 -20.28 -20.82
N SER A 129 -6.20 -20.68 -20.93
CA SER A 129 -5.39 -20.59 -22.17
C SER A 129 -5.43 -19.19 -22.81
N VAL A 130 -5.17 -18.15 -22.01
CA VAL A 130 -5.22 -16.74 -22.43
C VAL A 130 -4.22 -16.43 -23.54
N SER A 131 -4.63 -15.70 -24.57
CA SER A 131 -3.75 -15.24 -25.67
C SER A 131 -3.20 -13.83 -25.46
N LEU A 132 -3.91 -12.99 -24.72
CA LEU A 132 -3.58 -11.59 -24.46
C LEU A 132 -4.00 -11.19 -23.04
N VAL A 133 -3.12 -10.51 -22.31
CA VAL A 133 -3.42 -9.84 -21.05
C VAL A 133 -3.39 -8.33 -21.26
N ILE A 134 -4.47 -7.66 -20.86
CA ILE A 134 -4.61 -6.19 -20.86
C ILE A 134 -4.57 -5.72 -19.41
N SER A 135 -3.63 -4.84 -19.06
CA SER A 135 -3.50 -4.28 -17.71
C SER A 135 -3.39 -2.76 -17.69
N ASP A 136 -3.36 -2.17 -16.49
CA ASP A 136 -2.98 -0.78 -16.27
C ASP A 136 -1.54 -0.68 -15.75
N MET A 137 -1.08 0.56 -15.56
CA MET A 137 0.24 0.86 -14.99
C MET A 137 0.32 0.67 -13.47
N ALA A 138 -0.81 0.66 -12.75
CA ALA A 138 -0.83 0.44 -11.29
C ALA A 138 -0.58 -1.03 -10.94
N HIS A 139 -0.83 -1.94 -11.89
CA HIS A 139 -0.64 -3.38 -11.75
C HIS A 139 0.65 -3.91 -12.41
N SER A 140 1.55 -3.05 -12.89
CA SER A 140 2.78 -3.45 -13.60
C SER A 140 3.60 -4.49 -12.83
N ASP A 141 3.85 -4.25 -11.54
CA ASP A 141 4.75 -5.08 -10.74
C ASP A 141 4.15 -6.47 -10.49
N LYS A 142 2.83 -6.55 -10.26
CA LYS A 142 2.11 -7.82 -10.20
C LYS A 142 2.08 -8.54 -11.54
N LEU A 143 2.03 -7.79 -12.65
CA LEU A 143 2.03 -8.35 -14.00
C LEU A 143 3.37 -9.04 -14.32
N LEU A 144 4.50 -8.46 -13.90
CA LEU A 144 5.81 -9.11 -14.01
C LEU A 144 5.85 -10.43 -13.24
N GLU A 145 5.34 -10.47 -11.99
CA GLU A 145 5.28 -11.72 -11.22
C GLU A 145 4.39 -12.79 -11.91
N VAL A 146 3.26 -12.38 -12.50
CA VAL A 146 2.40 -13.26 -13.29
C VAL A 146 3.13 -13.76 -14.55
N GLN A 147 3.83 -12.89 -15.28
CA GLN A 147 4.62 -13.26 -16.46
C GLN A 147 5.67 -14.32 -16.12
N GLU A 148 6.42 -14.14 -15.02
CA GLU A 148 7.42 -15.11 -14.57
C GLU A 148 6.78 -16.46 -14.21
N ARG A 149 5.66 -16.46 -13.46
CA ARG A 149 4.95 -17.69 -13.07
C ARG A 149 4.38 -18.44 -14.27
N VAL A 150 3.79 -17.73 -15.23
CA VAL A 150 3.31 -18.29 -16.50
C VAL A 150 4.49 -18.87 -17.29
N ALA A 151 5.56 -18.11 -17.51
CA ALA A 151 6.73 -18.55 -18.27
C ALA A 151 7.52 -19.71 -17.63
N ILE A 152 7.27 -20.05 -16.36
CA ILE A 152 7.72 -21.29 -15.73
C ILE A 152 6.81 -22.46 -16.14
N ALA A 153 5.48 -22.31 -16.04
CA ALA A 153 4.51 -23.33 -16.41
C ALA A 153 4.55 -23.67 -17.92
N GLU A 154 4.76 -22.67 -18.79
CA GLU A 154 4.84 -22.85 -20.25
C GLU A 154 6.13 -23.56 -20.73
N ARG A 155 7.13 -23.77 -19.86
CA ARG A 155 8.27 -24.64 -20.24
C ARG A 155 7.93 -26.12 -20.24
N ASP A 156 6.89 -26.50 -19.48
CA ASP A 156 6.42 -27.87 -19.36
C ASP A 156 5.18 -28.15 -20.25
N ALA A 157 4.53 -27.12 -20.80
CA ALA A 157 3.35 -27.22 -21.65
C ALA A 157 3.53 -26.43 -22.95
N ALA A 158 3.24 -27.04 -24.11
CA ALA A 158 3.39 -26.42 -25.43
C ALA A 158 2.26 -25.43 -25.78
N THR A 159 2.03 -24.41 -24.93
CA THR A 159 1.09 -23.31 -25.18
C THR A 159 1.71 -22.18 -26.00
N GLY A 160 0.87 -21.41 -26.68
CA GLY A 160 1.30 -20.28 -27.52
C GLY A 160 1.72 -19.07 -26.70
N CYS A 161 2.55 -18.21 -27.28
CA CYS A 161 3.13 -17.05 -26.58
C CYS A 161 2.07 -16.03 -26.17
N ILE A 162 1.79 -15.91 -24.87
CA ILE A 162 0.87 -14.91 -24.31
C ILE A 162 1.45 -13.51 -24.54
N ARG A 163 0.63 -12.59 -25.07
CA ARG A 163 0.98 -11.16 -25.18
C ARG A 163 0.53 -10.39 -23.94
N TYR A 164 1.25 -9.34 -23.62
CA TYR A 164 0.96 -8.45 -22.50
C TYR A 164 1.02 -7.01 -23.01
N HIS A 165 -0.04 -6.23 -22.76
CA HIS A 165 -0.15 -4.83 -23.18
C HIS A 165 -0.85 -4.01 -22.11
N THR A 166 -0.47 -2.73 -21.97
CA THR A 166 -1.26 -1.80 -21.17
C THR A 166 -2.44 -1.25 -21.96
N PHE A 167 -3.54 -0.88 -21.29
CA PHE A 167 -4.68 -0.23 -21.96
C PHE A 167 -4.26 1.07 -22.66
N SER A 168 -3.29 1.81 -22.10
CA SER A 168 -2.75 3.04 -22.70
C SER A 168 -2.03 2.77 -24.02
N GLU A 169 -1.22 1.71 -24.11
CA GLU A 169 -0.61 1.30 -25.38
C GLU A 169 -1.68 0.96 -26.43
N LEU A 170 -2.70 0.18 -26.04
CA LEU A 170 -3.73 -0.26 -26.98
C LEU A 170 -4.54 0.91 -27.56
N ILE A 171 -4.87 1.92 -26.74
CA ILE A 171 -5.62 3.09 -27.22
C ILE A 171 -4.76 4.00 -28.09
N ASP A 172 -3.49 4.24 -27.73
CA ASP A 172 -2.55 5.03 -28.53
C ASP A 172 -2.29 4.38 -29.90
N GLU A 173 -2.07 3.06 -29.92
CA GLU A 173 -1.84 2.29 -31.14
C GLU A 173 -3.08 2.25 -32.03
N ALA A 174 -4.28 2.11 -31.46
CA ALA A 174 -5.55 2.11 -32.17
C ALA A 174 -5.89 3.47 -32.83
N GLN A 175 -5.33 4.57 -32.30
CA GLN A 175 -5.48 5.91 -32.87
C GLN A 175 -4.44 6.26 -33.97
N THR A 176 -3.50 5.36 -34.29
CA THR A 176 -2.45 5.66 -35.28
C THR A 176 -2.97 5.73 -36.74
N PRO A 177 -2.47 6.66 -37.58
CA PRO A 177 -2.89 6.79 -38.98
C PRO A 177 -2.64 5.56 -39.88
N LEU A 178 -1.78 4.62 -39.47
CA LEU A 178 -1.59 3.36 -40.16
C LEU A 178 -2.75 2.39 -39.88
N ALA A 179 -3.21 2.30 -38.63
CA ALA A 179 -4.35 1.46 -38.23
C ALA A 179 -5.67 1.94 -38.88
N LEU A 180 -5.80 3.25 -39.11
CA LEU A 180 -6.93 3.85 -39.84
C LEU A 180 -6.88 3.61 -41.37
N ASN A 181 -5.72 3.23 -41.93
CA ASN A 181 -5.53 3.01 -43.38
C ASN A 181 -5.43 1.53 -43.78
N THR A 182 -5.24 0.61 -42.86
CA THR A 182 -5.60 -0.79 -43.10
C THR A 182 -7.09 -0.84 -43.45
N GLN A 183 -7.41 -1.26 -44.68
CA GLN A 183 -8.81 -1.47 -45.08
C GLN A 183 -9.50 -2.28 -44.00
N SER A 184 -10.59 -1.75 -43.44
CA SER A 184 -11.37 -2.43 -42.41
C SER A 184 -11.91 -3.73 -43.00
N THR A 185 -11.17 -4.81 -42.81
CA THR A 185 -11.69 -6.17 -42.87
C THR A 185 -12.64 -6.25 -41.69
N ALA A 186 -13.92 -5.98 -41.96
CA ALA A 186 -14.95 -5.96 -40.94
C ALA A 186 -14.85 -7.25 -40.12
N LEU A 187 -14.54 -7.10 -38.83
CA LEU A 187 -14.49 -8.23 -37.90
C LEU A 187 -15.82 -8.97 -38.02
N SER A 188 -15.75 -10.28 -38.28
CA SER A 188 -16.98 -11.08 -38.47
C SER A 188 -17.84 -11.15 -37.20
N GLY A 189 -17.25 -10.78 -36.05
CA GLY A 189 -17.88 -10.81 -34.74
C GLY A 189 -18.03 -12.24 -34.21
N PRO A 190 -18.44 -12.38 -32.94
CA PRO A 190 -18.73 -13.67 -32.36
C PRO A 190 -20.00 -14.30 -32.95
N ARG A 191 -20.08 -15.62 -32.95
CA ARG A 191 -21.31 -16.38 -33.16
C ARG A 191 -22.09 -16.48 -31.83
N PRO A 192 -23.41 -16.72 -31.85
CA PRO A 192 -24.22 -16.77 -30.62
C PRO A 192 -23.75 -17.81 -29.59
N HIS A 193 -23.20 -18.93 -30.04
CA HIS A 193 -22.69 -20.02 -29.19
C HIS A 193 -21.23 -19.86 -28.75
N ASP A 194 -20.51 -18.85 -29.26
CA ASP A 194 -19.14 -18.57 -28.82
C ASP A 194 -19.17 -18.02 -27.38
N ALA A 195 -18.15 -18.37 -26.59
CA ALA A 195 -18.03 -17.92 -25.21
C ALA A 195 -17.79 -16.40 -25.17
N ALA A 196 -18.70 -15.67 -24.53
CA ALA A 196 -18.57 -14.23 -24.30
C ALA A 196 -17.59 -13.95 -23.16
N TYR A 197 -17.69 -14.70 -22.06
CA TYR A 197 -16.88 -14.46 -20.87
C TYR A 197 -16.61 -15.71 -20.03
N LEU A 198 -15.55 -15.61 -19.23
CA LEU A 198 -15.21 -16.54 -18.16
C LEU A 198 -15.31 -15.85 -16.79
N ILE A 199 -16.07 -16.40 -15.86
CA ILE A 199 -15.99 -16.04 -14.44
C ILE A 199 -15.41 -17.21 -13.65
N TYR A 200 -14.35 -16.97 -12.88
CA TYR A 200 -13.73 -17.99 -12.04
C TYR A 200 -14.32 -17.97 -10.62
N THR A 201 -14.74 -19.14 -10.14
CA THR A 201 -15.25 -19.32 -8.77
C THR A 201 -14.34 -20.26 -7.97
N SER A 202 -14.51 -20.27 -6.64
CA SER A 202 -13.84 -21.22 -5.75
C SER A 202 -14.17 -22.67 -6.14
N GLY A 203 -13.22 -23.57 -5.95
CA GLY A 203 -13.33 -24.97 -6.39
C GLY A 203 -13.07 -25.97 -5.27
N THR A 204 -13.88 -27.04 -5.22
CA THR A 204 -13.83 -28.07 -4.16
C THR A 204 -12.49 -28.82 -4.09
N THR A 205 -11.67 -28.75 -5.13
CA THR A 205 -10.32 -29.35 -5.22
C THR A 205 -9.19 -28.41 -4.82
N GLY A 206 -9.48 -27.20 -4.33
CA GLY A 206 -8.46 -26.20 -3.96
C GLY A 206 -7.92 -25.36 -5.12
N THR A 207 -8.43 -25.60 -6.34
CA THR A 207 -8.13 -24.84 -7.56
C THR A 207 -9.41 -24.18 -8.08
N PRO A 208 -9.36 -22.93 -8.58
CA PRO A 208 -10.55 -22.26 -9.06
C PRO A 208 -11.06 -22.89 -10.36
N LYS A 209 -12.36 -22.73 -10.61
CA LYS A 209 -13.04 -23.26 -11.81
C LYS A 209 -13.62 -22.11 -12.63
N GLY A 210 -13.23 -22.03 -13.91
CA GLY A 210 -13.78 -21.05 -14.85
C GLY A 210 -15.12 -21.52 -15.42
N ILE A 211 -16.17 -20.72 -15.31
CA ILE A 211 -17.47 -20.96 -15.95
C ILE A 211 -17.50 -20.19 -17.27
N ALA A 212 -17.74 -20.87 -18.38
CA ALA A 212 -17.86 -20.25 -19.71
C ALA A 212 -19.31 -19.96 -20.08
N ILE A 213 -19.64 -18.69 -20.35
CA ILE A 213 -21.00 -18.24 -20.71
C ILE A 213 -21.02 -17.78 -22.18
N PRO A 214 -21.94 -18.31 -23.02
CA PRO A 214 -22.01 -17.94 -24.43
C PRO A 214 -22.73 -16.60 -24.65
N HIS A 215 -22.47 -15.94 -25.79
CA HIS A 215 -23.10 -14.66 -26.14
C HIS A 215 -24.63 -14.70 -26.17
N SER A 216 -25.24 -15.81 -26.62
CA SER A 216 -26.69 -15.99 -26.64
C SER A 216 -27.28 -16.02 -25.22
N ALA A 217 -26.63 -16.74 -24.29
CA ALA A 217 -27.06 -16.84 -22.91
C ALA A 217 -27.01 -15.46 -22.23
N ALA A 218 -25.88 -14.75 -22.35
CA ALA A 218 -25.71 -13.42 -21.79
C ALA A 218 -26.70 -12.40 -22.37
N LEU A 219 -26.99 -12.46 -23.68
CA LEU A 219 -27.98 -11.61 -24.34
C LEU A 219 -29.40 -11.90 -23.84
N ILE A 220 -29.81 -13.17 -23.83
CA ILE A 220 -31.17 -13.56 -23.42
C ILE A 220 -31.38 -13.23 -21.95
N PHE A 221 -30.41 -13.55 -21.08
CA PHE A 221 -30.38 -13.10 -19.68
C PHE A 221 -30.63 -11.59 -19.56
N SER A 222 -29.82 -10.77 -20.26
CA SER A 222 -29.91 -9.31 -20.17
C SER A 222 -31.27 -8.78 -20.59
N LEU A 223 -31.88 -9.35 -21.63
CA LEU A 223 -33.22 -8.99 -22.11
C LEU A 223 -34.35 -9.53 -21.20
N SER A 224 -34.14 -10.67 -20.55
CA SER A 224 -35.10 -11.27 -19.61
C SER A 224 -35.17 -10.49 -18.29
N GLU A 225 -34.02 -10.06 -17.78
CA GLU A 225 -33.93 -9.27 -16.56
C GLU A 225 -34.28 -7.79 -16.81
N GLN A 226 -33.96 -7.24 -17.99
CA GLN A 226 -34.44 -5.92 -18.44
C GLN A 226 -35.96 -5.81 -18.33
N LYS A 227 -36.71 -6.87 -18.69
CA LYS A 227 -38.18 -6.91 -18.55
C LYS A 227 -38.67 -6.89 -17.10
N VAL A 228 -37.89 -7.43 -16.16
CA VAL A 228 -38.25 -7.54 -14.74
C VAL A 228 -37.90 -6.26 -13.98
N LEU A 229 -36.68 -5.76 -14.18
CA LEU A 229 -36.19 -4.50 -13.59
C LEU A 229 -36.77 -3.26 -14.30
N GLU A 230 -37.34 -3.45 -15.49
CA GLU A 230 -37.91 -2.40 -16.34
C GLU A 230 -36.87 -1.29 -16.62
N THR A 231 -35.62 -1.64 -16.94
CA THR A 231 -34.58 -0.65 -17.25
C THR A 231 -34.90 0.06 -18.56
N SER A 232 -34.67 1.37 -18.59
CA SER A 232 -35.05 2.27 -19.68
C SER A 232 -33.96 3.32 -19.97
N PRO A 233 -34.07 4.11 -21.05
CA PRO A 233 -33.13 5.21 -21.33
C PRO A 233 -33.22 6.39 -20.35
N GLN A 234 -34.08 6.31 -19.33
CA GLN A 234 -34.16 7.29 -18.24
C GLN A 234 -33.40 6.83 -16.99
N ASP A 235 -32.91 5.60 -16.96
CA ASP A 235 -32.26 5.02 -15.78
C ASP A 235 -30.77 5.28 -15.72
N ILE A 236 -30.31 5.58 -14.50
CA ILE A 236 -28.91 5.66 -14.13
C ILE A 236 -28.63 4.51 -13.17
N VAL A 237 -27.93 3.48 -13.66
CA VAL A 237 -27.62 2.27 -12.90
C VAL A 237 -26.25 2.41 -12.26
N TRP A 238 -26.16 2.18 -10.95
CA TRP A 238 -24.87 2.16 -10.26
C TRP A 238 -24.08 0.89 -10.61
N ASN A 239 -22.88 1.05 -11.15
CA ASN A 239 -21.92 -0.04 -11.31
C ASN A 239 -21.03 -0.08 -10.06
N GLY A 240 -21.39 -0.93 -9.10
CA GLY A 240 -20.74 -1.11 -7.80
C GLY A 240 -19.88 -2.37 -7.70
N PHE A 241 -20.24 -3.47 -8.36
CA PHE A 241 -19.54 -4.76 -8.22
C PHE A 241 -18.15 -4.83 -8.88
N SER A 242 -17.34 -5.81 -8.45
CA SER A 242 -16.07 -6.18 -9.09
C SER A 242 -16.34 -6.91 -10.41
N PRO A 243 -15.57 -6.67 -11.49
CA PRO A 243 -15.78 -7.36 -12.76
C PRO A 243 -15.54 -8.87 -12.68
N ALA A 244 -14.81 -9.35 -11.66
CA ALA A 244 -14.64 -10.78 -11.39
C ALA A 244 -15.86 -11.44 -10.72
N PHE A 245 -16.94 -10.70 -10.47
CA PHE A 245 -18.22 -11.19 -9.97
C PHE A 245 -19.32 -10.92 -11.01
N ASP A 246 -20.18 -11.91 -11.23
CA ASP A 246 -21.11 -11.94 -12.36
C ASP A 246 -22.29 -10.95 -12.24
N MET A 247 -22.59 -10.40 -11.06
CA MET A 247 -23.49 -9.24 -10.92
C MET A 247 -22.94 -7.95 -11.59
N PHE A 248 -21.66 -7.88 -11.95
CA PHE A 248 -21.15 -6.83 -12.84
C PHE A 248 -21.74 -6.94 -14.26
N VAL A 249 -22.06 -8.16 -14.71
CA VAL A 249 -22.68 -8.42 -16.02
C VAL A 249 -24.14 -7.97 -16.02
N GLU A 250 -24.85 -8.20 -14.91
CA GLU A 250 -26.18 -7.61 -14.62
C GLU A 250 -26.12 -6.08 -14.68
N GLU A 251 -25.25 -5.45 -13.88
CA GLU A 251 -25.06 -3.99 -13.88
C GLU A 251 -24.81 -3.43 -15.28
N MET A 252 -23.89 -4.01 -16.05
CA MET A 252 -23.53 -3.51 -17.38
C MET A 252 -24.59 -3.81 -18.44
N TRP A 253 -24.93 -5.08 -18.67
CA TRP A 253 -25.66 -5.49 -19.88
C TRP A 253 -27.17 -5.34 -19.76
N VAL A 254 -27.76 -5.39 -18.55
CA VAL A 254 -29.19 -5.07 -18.36
C VAL A 254 -29.44 -3.57 -18.53
N THR A 255 -28.46 -2.73 -18.16
CA THR A 255 -28.47 -1.29 -18.44
C THR A 255 -28.44 -1.02 -19.94
N ILE A 256 -27.50 -1.65 -20.66
CA ILE A 256 -27.39 -1.55 -22.13
C ILE A 256 -28.65 -2.09 -22.83
N ALA A 257 -29.23 -3.19 -22.35
CA ALA A 257 -30.47 -3.76 -22.90
C ALA A 257 -31.67 -2.80 -22.78
N GLY A 258 -31.75 -2.04 -21.69
CA GLY A 258 -32.73 -0.96 -21.51
C GLY A 258 -32.38 0.36 -22.21
N GLY A 259 -31.18 0.48 -22.80
CA GLY A 259 -30.66 1.74 -23.34
C GLY A 259 -30.30 2.78 -22.27
N GLY A 260 -30.15 2.37 -21.00
CA GLY A 260 -29.87 3.25 -19.86
C GLY A 260 -28.42 3.75 -19.79
N HIS A 261 -28.12 4.45 -18.71
CA HIS A 261 -26.80 5.04 -18.41
C HIS A 261 -26.16 4.29 -17.22
N LEU A 262 -24.92 3.82 -17.39
CA LEU A 262 -24.15 3.15 -16.34
C LEU A 262 -23.23 4.16 -15.61
N ALA A 263 -23.49 4.39 -14.33
CA ALA A 263 -22.66 5.23 -13.46
C ALA A 263 -21.57 4.39 -12.78
N ILE A 264 -20.34 4.50 -13.28
CA ILE A 264 -19.16 3.75 -12.83
C ILE A 264 -18.67 4.32 -11.50
N GLY A 265 -18.79 3.54 -10.43
CA GLY A 265 -18.23 3.88 -9.12
C GLY A 265 -16.71 3.70 -9.10
N THR A 266 -15.97 4.68 -8.58
CA THR A 266 -14.52 4.53 -8.38
C THR A 266 -14.21 3.57 -7.22
N ARG A 267 -12.97 3.07 -7.17
CA ARG A 267 -12.49 2.22 -6.05
C ARG A 267 -12.64 2.89 -4.67
N ALA A 268 -12.51 4.21 -4.59
CA ALA A 268 -12.70 4.96 -3.35
C ALA A 268 -14.17 5.01 -2.93
N GLU A 269 -15.06 5.40 -3.84
CA GLU A 269 -16.51 5.49 -3.56
C GLU A 269 -17.13 4.14 -3.22
N CYS A 270 -16.75 3.06 -3.92
CA CYS A 270 -17.24 1.71 -3.63
C CYS A 270 -16.79 1.18 -2.26
N ARG A 271 -15.74 1.77 -1.66
CA ARG A 271 -15.23 1.42 -0.32
C ARG A 271 -15.83 2.27 0.80
N ASP A 272 -16.28 3.49 0.51
CA ASP A 272 -16.94 4.37 1.48
C ASP A 272 -18.46 4.08 1.56
N VAL A 273 -18.79 2.91 2.12
CA VAL A 273 -20.17 2.42 2.23
C VAL A 273 -21.12 3.43 2.91
N PRO A 274 -20.73 4.15 3.98
CA PRO A 274 -21.56 5.23 4.54
C PRO A 274 -21.83 6.41 3.58
N ALA A 275 -20.93 6.72 2.65
CA ALA A 275 -21.10 7.81 1.69
C ALA A 275 -21.94 7.44 0.46
N LEU A 276 -22.10 6.14 0.15
CA LEU A 276 -22.85 5.66 -1.02
C LEU A 276 -24.23 6.29 -1.24
N PRO A 277 -25.11 6.51 -0.23
CA PRO A 277 -26.41 7.16 -0.44
C PRO A 277 -26.28 8.58 -1.01
N ALA A 278 -25.24 9.32 -0.60
CA ALA A 278 -24.97 10.68 -1.07
C ALA A 278 -24.37 10.67 -2.48
N VAL A 279 -23.48 9.71 -2.79
CA VAL A 279 -22.93 9.50 -4.14
C VAL A 279 -24.02 9.10 -5.13
N TRP A 280 -24.94 8.21 -4.73
CA TRP A 280 -26.09 7.82 -5.53
C TRP A 280 -27.04 9.00 -5.78
N ALA A 281 -27.31 9.81 -4.74
CA ALA A 281 -28.13 11.02 -4.88
C ALA A 281 -27.48 12.06 -5.82
N SER A 282 -26.19 12.36 -5.65
CA SER A 282 -25.49 13.38 -6.44
C SER A 282 -25.33 13.00 -7.91
N ARG A 283 -25.21 11.69 -8.20
CA ARG A 283 -25.16 11.14 -9.57
C ARG A 283 -26.55 10.81 -10.15
N GLY A 284 -27.64 11.04 -9.42
CA GLY A 284 -28.99 10.77 -9.88
C GLY A 284 -29.33 9.29 -10.09
N VAL A 285 -28.62 8.38 -9.42
CA VAL A 285 -28.79 6.92 -9.55
C VAL A 285 -30.25 6.53 -9.28
N THR A 286 -30.85 5.79 -10.22
CA THR A 286 -32.23 5.31 -10.19
C THR A 286 -32.35 3.83 -9.83
N LEU A 287 -31.33 3.03 -10.15
CA LEU A 287 -31.28 1.59 -9.89
C LEU A 287 -29.96 1.20 -9.23
N VAL A 288 -30.06 0.38 -8.17
CA VAL A 288 -28.92 -0.19 -7.47
C VAL A 288 -29.06 -1.71 -7.42
N ASN A 289 -28.08 -2.43 -7.96
CA ASN A 289 -27.86 -3.84 -7.67
C ASN A 289 -27.01 -3.94 -6.38
N ALA A 290 -27.39 -4.82 -5.45
CA ALA A 290 -26.69 -4.97 -4.18
C ALA A 290 -26.85 -6.37 -3.59
N VAL A 291 -25.91 -6.76 -2.72
CA VAL A 291 -26.12 -7.90 -1.81
C VAL A 291 -26.87 -7.41 -0.57
N PRO A 292 -27.81 -8.19 0.01
CA PRO A 292 -28.54 -7.85 1.23
C PRO A 292 -27.65 -7.33 2.37
N THR A 293 -26.46 -7.93 2.57
CA THR A 293 -25.50 -7.46 3.58
C THR A 293 -25.13 -5.99 3.39
N LEU A 294 -24.84 -5.54 2.16
CA LEU A 294 -24.39 -4.17 1.86
C LEU A 294 -25.40 -3.13 2.35
N ILE A 295 -26.68 -3.37 2.07
CA ILE A 295 -27.77 -2.47 2.46
C ILE A 295 -28.01 -2.52 3.98
N GLY A 296 -27.79 -3.69 4.60
CA GLY A 296 -27.71 -3.82 6.05
C GLY A 296 -26.63 -2.91 6.67
N ILE A 297 -25.42 -2.86 6.09
CA ILE A 297 -24.32 -1.99 6.55
C ILE A 297 -24.75 -0.52 6.57
N MET A 298 -25.24 -0.05 5.42
CA MET A 298 -25.63 1.34 5.20
C MET A 298 -26.70 1.79 6.19
N ASN A 299 -27.57 0.87 6.61
CA ASN A 299 -28.65 1.16 7.53
C ASN A 299 -28.21 1.37 8.99
N ILE A 300 -27.16 0.67 9.44
CA ILE A 300 -26.76 0.76 10.85
C ILE A 300 -25.94 2.05 11.09
N ALA A 301 -25.51 2.72 10.01
CA ALA A 301 -24.87 4.03 9.92
C ALA A 301 -25.84 5.24 9.91
N ARG A 302 -27.12 5.09 10.32
CA ARG A 302 -28.02 6.23 10.60
C ARG A 302 -28.70 6.07 11.96
N THR A 303 -28.98 7.22 12.60
CA THR A 303 -29.76 7.34 13.83
C THR A 303 -31.15 7.89 13.53
N ASP A 304 -32.19 7.08 13.78
CA ASP A 304 -33.59 7.40 14.15
C ASP A 304 -34.35 8.61 13.53
N ASP A 305 -33.84 9.25 12.48
CA ASP A 305 -34.38 10.48 11.89
C ASP A 305 -35.58 10.29 10.95
N GLY A 306 -36.07 9.05 10.83
CA GLY A 306 -37.24 8.70 10.01
C GLY A 306 -37.05 8.87 8.50
N GLY A 307 -35.84 9.19 8.06
CA GLY A 307 -35.51 9.35 6.64
C GLY A 307 -35.35 8.01 5.92
N SER A 308 -35.75 7.95 4.64
CA SER A 308 -35.50 6.79 3.79
C SER A 308 -34.01 6.48 3.71
N LEU A 309 -33.65 5.20 3.89
CA LEU A 309 -32.27 4.71 3.81
C LEU A 309 -31.61 5.02 2.46
N LEU A 310 -32.34 4.71 1.38
CA LEU A 310 -31.91 4.95 0.01
C LEU A 310 -32.43 6.34 -0.43
N PRO A 311 -31.68 7.09 -1.24
CA PRO A 311 -32.11 8.39 -1.72
C PRO A 311 -33.36 8.26 -2.61
N SER A 312 -34.15 9.34 -2.69
CA SER A 312 -35.41 9.37 -3.44
C SER A 312 -35.24 9.21 -4.96
N SER A 313 -34.03 9.40 -5.49
CA SER A 313 -33.71 9.09 -6.90
C SER A 313 -33.82 7.60 -7.20
N VAL A 314 -33.48 6.73 -6.25
CA VAL A 314 -33.52 5.28 -6.42
C VAL A 314 -34.99 4.83 -6.45
N ARG A 315 -35.46 4.41 -7.62
CA ARG A 315 -36.79 3.82 -7.85
C ARG A 315 -36.81 2.31 -7.68
N LEU A 316 -35.66 1.66 -7.86
CA LEU A 316 -35.53 0.21 -7.78
C LEU A 316 -34.25 -0.18 -7.05
N ILE A 317 -34.38 -1.11 -6.12
CA ILE A 317 -33.25 -1.85 -5.57
C ILE A 317 -33.41 -3.33 -5.90
N ASN A 318 -32.35 -3.92 -6.43
CA ASN A 318 -32.27 -5.31 -6.82
C ASN A 318 -31.29 -6.02 -5.86
N LEU A 319 -31.78 -7.05 -5.17
CA LEU A 319 -31.07 -7.75 -4.11
C LEU A 319 -30.73 -9.16 -4.59
N GLY A 320 -29.43 -9.44 -4.75
CA GLY A 320 -28.94 -10.72 -5.25
C GLY A 320 -27.81 -11.29 -4.40
N GLY A 321 -27.29 -12.44 -4.82
CA GLY A 321 -26.10 -13.07 -4.23
C GLY A 321 -26.31 -13.75 -2.86
N GLU A 322 -27.16 -13.25 -1.97
CA GLU A 322 -27.41 -13.80 -0.62
C GLU A 322 -28.91 -14.00 -0.32
N ALA A 323 -29.22 -14.75 0.74
CA ALA A 323 -30.59 -14.82 1.24
C ALA A 323 -31.00 -13.47 1.86
N CYS A 324 -32.00 -12.80 1.28
CA CYS A 324 -32.49 -11.51 1.78
C CYS A 324 -33.27 -11.67 3.10
N PRO A 325 -32.89 -11.00 4.21
CA PRO A 325 -33.67 -11.05 5.45
C PRO A 325 -35.02 -10.31 5.31
N PRO A 326 -36.16 -10.86 5.75
CA PRO A 326 -37.45 -10.16 5.71
C PRO A 326 -37.44 -8.81 6.46
N ALA A 327 -36.67 -8.72 7.55
CA ALA A 327 -36.49 -7.50 8.33
C ALA A 327 -35.74 -6.37 7.57
N LEU A 328 -35.03 -6.69 6.49
CA LEU A 328 -34.42 -5.70 5.60
C LEU A 328 -35.47 -5.10 4.65
N VAL A 329 -36.32 -5.96 4.06
CA VAL A 329 -37.43 -5.57 3.17
C VAL A 329 -38.36 -4.57 3.86
N ASN A 330 -38.84 -4.93 5.06
CA ASN A 330 -39.72 -4.09 5.88
C ASN A 330 -39.12 -2.70 6.17
N ARG A 331 -37.79 -2.59 6.19
CA ARG A 331 -37.06 -1.39 6.63
C ARG A 331 -36.74 -0.43 5.49
N ILE A 332 -36.44 -0.96 4.30
CA ILE A 332 -36.07 -0.14 3.12
C ILE A 332 -37.29 0.24 2.26
N ALA A 333 -38.41 -0.47 2.43
CA ALA A 333 -39.64 -0.21 1.69
C ALA A 333 -40.18 1.20 1.90
N ARG A 334 -40.52 1.86 0.79
CA ARG A 334 -41.19 3.16 0.74
C ARG A 334 -42.09 3.22 -0.50
N PRO A 335 -43.08 4.13 -0.53
CA PRO A 335 -43.82 4.42 -1.75
C PRO A 335 -42.86 4.77 -2.91
N GLY A 336 -43.05 4.13 -4.06
CA GLY A 336 -42.24 4.35 -5.26
C GLY A 336 -40.91 3.58 -5.33
N LEU A 337 -40.52 2.84 -4.30
CA LEU A 337 -39.39 1.89 -4.38
C LEU A 337 -39.91 0.49 -4.73
N ARG A 338 -39.41 -0.09 -5.83
CA ARG A 338 -39.49 -1.53 -6.09
C ARG A 338 -38.30 -2.24 -5.42
N ILE A 339 -38.57 -3.34 -4.72
CA ILE A 339 -37.54 -4.21 -4.12
C ILE A 339 -37.61 -5.54 -4.86
N ILE A 340 -36.63 -5.82 -5.69
CA ILE A 340 -36.52 -7.10 -6.42
C ILE A 340 -35.52 -7.98 -5.69
N ASN A 341 -35.78 -9.29 -5.65
CA ASN A 341 -34.86 -10.29 -5.12
C ASN A 341 -34.55 -11.30 -6.22
N THR A 342 -33.29 -11.36 -6.64
CA THR A 342 -32.80 -12.22 -7.71
C THR A 342 -31.99 -13.38 -7.14
N TYR A 343 -32.10 -14.53 -7.79
CA TYR A 343 -31.30 -15.71 -7.50
C TYR A 343 -30.83 -16.33 -8.80
N GLY A 344 -29.53 -16.62 -8.88
CA GLY A 344 -28.96 -17.53 -9.84
C GLY A 344 -27.57 -17.98 -9.39
N PRO A 345 -27.12 -19.16 -9.86
CA PRO A 345 -25.71 -19.50 -9.93
C PRO A 345 -25.07 -18.96 -11.23
N THR A 346 -23.77 -18.70 -11.19
CA THR A 346 -22.98 -18.26 -12.36
C THR A 346 -23.14 -19.19 -13.57
N GLU A 347 -23.26 -20.49 -13.32
CA GLU A 347 -23.48 -21.54 -14.34
C GLU A 347 -24.79 -21.39 -15.15
N THR A 348 -25.73 -20.54 -14.72
CA THR A 348 -26.98 -20.23 -15.43
C THR A 348 -27.09 -18.76 -15.83
N THR A 349 -25.94 -18.07 -15.92
CA THR A 349 -25.84 -16.65 -16.30
C THR A 349 -26.53 -15.71 -15.29
N VAL A 350 -25.81 -15.40 -14.21
CA VAL A 350 -26.15 -14.41 -13.17
C VAL A 350 -27.45 -14.69 -12.39
N THR A 351 -28.60 -14.44 -12.99
CA THR A 351 -29.94 -14.64 -12.40
C THR A 351 -30.69 -15.71 -13.18
N ALA A 352 -31.42 -16.58 -12.47
CA ALA A 352 -32.33 -17.56 -13.03
C ALA A 352 -33.77 -17.39 -12.54
N THR A 353 -33.98 -16.88 -11.32
CA THR A 353 -35.31 -16.66 -10.73
C THR A 353 -35.39 -15.30 -10.02
N TRP A 354 -36.60 -14.75 -9.91
CA TRP A 354 -36.84 -13.43 -9.31
C TRP A 354 -38.17 -13.37 -8.55
N ASP A 355 -38.23 -12.53 -7.51
CA ASP A 355 -39.47 -12.11 -6.83
C ASP A 355 -39.50 -10.59 -6.61
N GLU A 356 -40.69 -9.98 -6.55
CA GLU A 356 -40.87 -8.61 -6.04
C GLU A 356 -41.23 -8.68 -4.56
N LEU A 357 -40.29 -8.30 -3.70
CA LEU A 357 -40.45 -8.36 -2.25
C LEU A 357 -41.33 -7.22 -1.74
N ARG A 358 -42.18 -7.55 -0.77
CA ARG A 358 -43.10 -6.61 -0.13
C ARG A 358 -43.01 -6.76 1.39
N PRO A 359 -43.21 -5.68 2.16
CA PRO A 359 -43.26 -5.78 3.61
C PRO A 359 -44.25 -6.83 4.10
N ASP A 360 -43.87 -7.53 5.17
CA ASP A 360 -44.65 -8.55 5.86
C ASP A 360 -45.05 -9.78 5.01
N VAL A 361 -44.51 -9.91 3.79
CA VAL A 361 -44.60 -11.10 2.95
C VAL A 361 -43.32 -11.95 3.13
N PRO A 362 -43.42 -13.28 3.27
CA PRO A 362 -42.24 -14.15 3.32
C PRO A 362 -41.34 -13.97 2.08
N VAL A 363 -40.04 -13.83 2.30
CA VAL A 363 -39.06 -13.71 1.21
C VAL A 363 -38.95 -15.05 0.48
N THR A 364 -39.01 -14.98 -0.85
CA THR A 364 -38.81 -16.14 -1.74
C THR A 364 -37.76 -15.79 -2.81
N ILE A 365 -37.23 -16.78 -3.50
CA ILE A 365 -36.48 -16.56 -4.75
C ILE A 365 -37.40 -16.55 -5.99
N GLY A 366 -38.72 -16.61 -5.76
CA GLY A 366 -39.77 -16.30 -6.72
C GLY A 366 -39.93 -17.33 -7.82
N LYS A 367 -39.99 -16.88 -9.07
CA LYS A 367 -40.23 -17.73 -10.26
C LYS A 367 -39.09 -17.58 -11.27
N PRO A 368 -38.92 -18.53 -12.21
CA PRO A 368 -37.97 -18.38 -13.31
C PRO A 368 -38.12 -17.06 -14.06
N LEU A 369 -36.99 -16.48 -14.49
CA LEU A 369 -36.96 -15.37 -15.43
C LEU A 369 -37.62 -15.75 -16.77
N PRO A 370 -38.07 -14.77 -17.58
CA PRO A 370 -38.52 -15.03 -18.94
C PRO A 370 -37.50 -15.89 -19.72
N GLY A 371 -37.97 -16.92 -20.44
CA GLY A 371 -37.10 -17.86 -21.17
C GLY A 371 -36.40 -18.93 -20.32
N TYR A 372 -36.36 -18.80 -18.99
CA TYR A 372 -35.84 -19.84 -18.09
C TYR A 372 -36.96 -20.80 -17.67
N HIS A 373 -36.55 -21.99 -17.25
CA HIS A 373 -37.41 -22.89 -16.49
C HIS A 373 -36.66 -23.55 -15.33
N ALA A 374 -37.41 -24.08 -14.36
CA ALA A 374 -36.88 -24.79 -13.21
C ALA A 374 -37.53 -26.17 -13.07
N CYS A 375 -36.72 -27.13 -12.61
CA CYS A 375 -37.12 -28.48 -12.21
C CYS A 375 -36.66 -28.72 -10.76
N LEU A 376 -37.35 -29.62 -10.05
CA LEU A 376 -36.86 -30.14 -8.76
C LEU A 376 -36.39 -31.58 -8.92
N LEU A 377 -35.15 -31.86 -8.52
CA LEU A 377 -34.59 -33.21 -8.53
C LEU A 377 -34.67 -33.85 -7.13
N PRO A 378 -34.88 -35.17 -7.04
CA PRO A 378 -34.86 -35.88 -5.76
C PRO A 378 -33.46 -35.82 -5.11
N VAL A 379 -33.44 -35.58 -3.79
CA VAL A 379 -32.22 -35.63 -2.98
C VAL A 379 -32.05 -37.05 -2.42
N SER A 380 -30.89 -37.66 -2.65
CA SER A 380 -30.54 -39.01 -2.18
C SER A 380 -29.25 -38.99 -1.36
N ASP A 381 -29.26 -39.65 -0.20
CA ASP A 381 -28.06 -39.89 0.61
C ASP A 381 -27.13 -40.98 0.00
N ASP A 382 -27.67 -41.84 -0.87
CA ASP A 382 -26.94 -42.92 -1.52
C ASP A 382 -26.61 -42.56 -2.97
N SER A 383 -25.31 -42.46 -3.28
CA SER A 383 -24.80 -41.89 -4.54
C SER A 383 -24.83 -42.84 -5.73
N SER A 384 -25.44 -44.01 -5.58
CA SER A 384 -25.37 -45.12 -6.55
C SER A 384 -26.60 -45.28 -7.46
N LEU A 385 -27.76 -44.77 -7.06
CA LEU A 385 -29.06 -45.06 -7.72
C LEU A 385 -30.07 -43.89 -7.74
N ALA A 386 -29.62 -42.64 -7.60
CA ALA A 386 -30.51 -41.48 -7.72
C ALA A 386 -30.97 -41.29 -9.18
N THR A 387 -32.27 -41.51 -9.45
CA THR A 387 -32.89 -41.18 -10.74
C THR A 387 -32.93 -39.66 -10.94
N CYS A 388 -32.36 -39.17 -12.03
CA CYS A 388 -32.41 -37.73 -12.38
C CYS A 388 -33.80 -37.27 -12.90
N GLU A 389 -34.88 -38.03 -12.69
CA GLU A 389 -36.22 -37.60 -13.09
C GLU A 389 -36.73 -36.47 -12.18
N PRO A 390 -37.22 -35.35 -12.75
CA PRO A 390 -37.83 -34.28 -11.97
C PRO A 390 -39.08 -34.71 -11.19
N LEU A 391 -39.24 -34.14 -9.98
CA LEU A 391 -40.41 -34.27 -9.13
C LEU A 391 -41.58 -33.44 -9.69
N GLU A 392 -42.82 -33.88 -9.45
CA GLU A 392 -44.01 -33.08 -9.78
C GLU A 392 -44.10 -31.82 -8.91
N TRP A 393 -44.45 -30.69 -9.53
CA TRP A 393 -44.69 -29.43 -8.83
C TRP A 393 -45.99 -29.49 -8.03
N ARG A 394 -45.87 -29.72 -6.72
CA ARG A 394 -46.96 -29.67 -5.75
C ARG A 394 -46.52 -28.83 -4.56
N GLU A 395 -47.43 -28.13 -3.89
CA GLU A 395 -47.11 -27.29 -2.73
C GLU A 395 -46.34 -28.07 -1.64
N GLY A 396 -45.27 -27.46 -1.12
CA GLY A 396 -44.49 -28.00 -0.01
C GLY A 396 -43.53 -29.14 -0.37
N VAL A 397 -43.40 -29.51 -1.66
CA VAL A 397 -42.37 -30.44 -2.14
C VAL A 397 -40.99 -29.81 -1.99
N GLU A 398 -40.04 -30.59 -1.49
CA GLU A 398 -38.64 -30.20 -1.29
C GLU A 398 -37.72 -31.02 -2.22
N GLY A 399 -36.70 -30.38 -2.79
CA GLY A 399 -35.78 -31.02 -3.74
C GLY A 399 -34.57 -30.15 -4.09
N GLU A 400 -33.60 -30.73 -4.81
CA GLU A 400 -32.50 -29.96 -5.41
C GLU A 400 -33.05 -29.14 -6.58
N LEU A 401 -32.80 -27.82 -6.57
CA LEU A 401 -33.17 -26.96 -7.70
C LEU A 401 -32.27 -27.26 -8.90
N ALA A 402 -32.89 -27.47 -10.06
CA ALA A 402 -32.21 -27.54 -11.35
C ALA A 402 -32.80 -26.50 -12.32
N ILE A 403 -31.93 -25.81 -13.05
CA ILE A 403 -32.31 -24.70 -13.94
C ILE A 403 -32.04 -25.10 -15.41
N GLY A 404 -32.99 -24.80 -16.28
CA GLY A 404 -32.89 -24.98 -17.74
C GLY A 404 -33.28 -23.73 -18.51
N GLY A 405 -33.29 -23.85 -19.84
CA GLY A 405 -33.43 -22.74 -20.77
C GLY A 405 -32.10 -22.33 -21.45
N PRO A 406 -32.13 -21.34 -22.36
CA PRO A 406 -31.03 -20.99 -23.25
C PRO A 406 -29.85 -20.29 -22.54
N CYS A 407 -30.01 -19.94 -21.27
CA CYS A 407 -29.00 -19.26 -20.46
C CYS A 407 -28.11 -20.19 -19.62
N VAL A 408 -28.28 -21.51 -19.76
CA VAL A 408 -27.37 -22.50 -19.16
C VAL A 408 -26.00 -22.42 -19.83
N GLY A 409 -24.95 -22.15 -19.04
CA GLY A 409 -23.58 -21.95 -19.51
C GLY A 409 -22.99 -23.16 -20.25
N LEU A 410 -21.89 -22.96 -21.00
CA LEU A 410 -21.26 -24.02 -21.78
C LEU A 410 -20.74 -25.15 -20.87
N GLY A 411 -20.14 -24.80 -19.74
CA GLY A 411 -19.60 -25.73 -18.75
C GLY A 411 -18.43 -25.12 -17.97
N TYR A 412 -17.64 -25.99 -17.35
CA TYR A 412 -16.40 -25.61 -16.67
C TYR A 412 -15.19 -25.80 -17.59
N VAL A 413 -14.39 -24.74 -17.74
CA VAL A 413 -13.16 -24.73 -18.56
C VAL A 413 -12.22 -25.84 -18.10
N GLY A 414 -11.76 -26.67 -19.04
CA GLY A 414 -10.82 -27.76 -18.77
C GLY A 414 -11.32 -28.83 -17.78
N ARG A 415 -12.62 -28.94 -17.48
CA ARG A 415 -13.19 -29.92 -16.53
C ARG A 415 -14.43 -30.64 -17.10
N PRO A 416 -14.27 -31.54 -18.09
CA PRO A 416 -15.40 -32.24 -18.72
C PRO A 416 -16.17 -33.13 -17.73
N ASP A 417 -15.48 -33.80 -16.80
CA ASP A 417 -16.11 -34.68 -15.81
C ASP A 417 -17.08 -33.92 -14.90
N LEU A 418 -16.60 -32.82 -14.29
CA LEU A 418 -17.43 -31.94 -13.47
C LEU A 418 -18.58 -31.31 -14.27
N THR A 419 -18.31 -30.97 -15.54
CA THR A 419 -19.34 -30.45 -16.45
C THR A 419 -20.45 -31.48 -16.67
N SER A 420 -20.12 -32.74 -16.98
CA SER A 420 -21.14 -33.79 -17.19
C SER A 420 -21.92 -34.16 -15.91
N GLN A 421 -21.32 -34.00 -14.73
CA GLN A 421 -22.00 -34.22 -13.44
C GLN A 421 -23.01 -33.11 -13.09
N LYS A 422 -22.73 -31.87 -13.50
CA LYS A 422 -23.52 -30.68 -13.12
C LYS A 422 -24.45 -30.17 -14.23
N PHE A 423 -24.06 -30.29 -15.50
CA PHE A 423 -24.82 -29.90 -16.68
C PHE A 423 -25.38 -31.16 -17.36
N ILE A 424 -26.45 -31.71 -16.79
CA ILE A 424 -27.08 -32.96 -17.26
C ILE A 424 -27.98 -32.69 -18.47
N SER A 425 -28.19 -33.67 -19.34
CA SER A 425 -29.23 -33.59 -20.39
C SER A 425 -30.61 -33.41 -19.76
N HIS A 426 -31.50 -32.63 -20.39
CA HIS A 426 -32.85 -32.40 -19.87
C HIS A 426 -33.67 -33.72 -19.85
N PRO A 427 -34.05 -34.27 -18.69
CA PRO A 427 -34.63 -35.62 -18.58
C PRO A 427 -35.99 -35.79 -19.28
N LEU A 428 -36.69 -34.67 -19.52
CA LEU A 428 -38.02 -34.64 -20.15
C LEU A 428 -38.01 -34.17 -21.61
N GLU A 429 -36.83 -34.07 -22.25
CA GLU A 429 -36.67 -33.75 -23.69
C GLU A 429 -37.44 -32.52 -24.19
N VAL A 430 -37.44 -31.42 -23.41
CA VAL A 430 -38.19 -30.18 -23.68
C VAL A 430 -37.74 -29.49 -24.97
N GLY A 431 -36.44 -29.55 -25.26
CA GLY A 431 -35.82 -29.04 -26.48
C GLY A 431 -34.68 -29.93 -26.98
N THR A 432 -34.34 -29.81 -28.26
CA THR A 432 -33.28 -30.62 -28.89
C THR A 432 -31.91 -30.27 -28.28
N GLY A 433 -31.33 -31.21 -27.53
CA GLY A 433 -30.00 -31.03 -26.91
C GLY A 433 -29.98 -30.14 -25.68
N GLU A 434 -31.14 -29.82 -25.10
CA GLU A 434 -31.24 -28.98 -23.91
C GLU A 434 -30.63 -29.65 -22.66
N ARG A 435 -30.11 -28.82 -21.74
CA ARG A 435 -29.44 -29.24 -20.51
C ARG A 435 -30.06 -28.57 -19.28
N LEU A 436 -30.04 -29.27 -18.15
CA LEU A 436 -30.30 -28.72 -16.82
C LEU A 436 -28.98 -28.54 -16.07
N TYR A 437 -28.81 -27.40 -15.41
CA TYR A 437 -27.74 -27.21 -14.42
C TYR A 437 -28.24 -27.55 -13.00
N ARG A 438 -27.53 -28.46 -12.31
CA ARG A 438 -27.80 -28.90 -10.94
C ARG A 438 -27.16 -27.97 -9.91
N THR A 439 -27.97 -27.13 -9.28
CA THR A 439 -27.48 -26.01 -8.45
C THR A 439 -26.79 -26.44 -7.15
N GLY A 440 -27.15 -27.61 -6.59
CA GLY A 440 -26.82 -27.99 -5.21
C GLY A 440 -27.59 -27.19 -4.14
N ASP A 441 -28.56 -26.36 -4.53
CA ASP A 441 -29.42 -25.63 -3.61
C ASP A 441 -30.70 -26.43 -3.31
N LEU A 442 -31.01 -26.59 -2.02
CA LEU A 442 -32.24 -27.20 -1.53
C LEU A 442 -33.34 -26.13 -1.50
N VAL A 443 -34.48 -26.42 -2.11
CA VAL A 443 -35.60 -25.49 -2.19
C VAL A 443 -36.94 -26.17 -1.89
N LYS A 444 -37.97 -25.34 -1.67
CA LYS A 444 -39.35 -25.75 -1.41
C LYS A 444 -40.33 -24.96 -2.27
N THR A 445 -41.35 -25.64 -2.77
CA THR A 445 -42.42 -25.02 -3.57
C THR A 445 -43.52 -24.36 -2.72
N GLN A 446 -44.13 -23.31 -3.26
CA GLN A 446 -45.38 -22.72 -2.75
C GLN A 446 -46.54 -22.91 -3.74
N ALA A 447 -47.78 -22.80 -3.25
CA ALA A 447 -49.00 -22.99 -4.03
C ALA A 447 -49.19 -21.96 -5.16
N ASP A 448 -48.59 -20.78 -5.07
CA ASP A 448 -48.60 -19.71 -6.08
C ASP A 448 -47.49 -19.87 -7.15
N GLY A 449 -46.75 -20.99 -7.09
CA GLY A 449 -45.64 -21.29 -7.99
C GLY A 449 -44.30 -20.67 -7.58
N LYS A 450 -44.21 -20.00 -6.43
CA LYS A 450 -42.93 -19.46 -5.95
C LYS A 450 -42.02 -20.54 -5.37
N ILE A 451 -40.72 -20.25 -5.40
CA ILE A 451 -39.64 -21.08 -4.87
C ILE A 451 -39.08 -20.44 -3.59
N VAL A 452 -39.08 -21.19 -2.50
CA VAL A 452 -38.44 -20.82 -1.22
C VAL A 452 -37.07 -21.50 -1.14
N PHE A 453 -36.02 -20.72 -0.96
CA PHE A 453 -34.68 -21.25 -0.70
C PHE A 453 -34.57 -21.78 0.74
N LEU A 454 -34.13 -23.03 0.90
CA LEU A 454 -33.96 -23.67 2.22
C LEU A 454 -32.49 -23.79 2.65
N GLY A 455 -31.54 -23.84 1.71
CA GLY A 455 -30.11 -24.00 1.99
C GLY A 455 -29.40 -24.74 0.87
N ARG A 456 -28.28 -25.43 1.20
CA ARG A 456 -27.50 -26.24 0.26
C ARG A 456 -27.46 -27.71 0.68
N ILE A 457 -27.36 -28.59 -0.31
CA ILE A 457 -27.15 -30.05 -0.08
C ILE A 457 -25.66 -30.42 0.02
N ASP A 458 -24.77 -29.52 -0.40
CA ASP A 458 -23.32 -29.67 -0.36
C ASP A 458 -22.67 -28.75 0.69
N THR A 459 -21.32 -28.81 0.79
CA THR A 459 -20.52 -28.06 1.78
C THR A 459 -20.19 -26.63 1.35
N GLN A 460 -20.80 -26.13 0.28
CA GLN A 460 -20.58 -24.76 -0.20
C GLN A 460 -21.37 -23.76 0.65
N VAL A 461 -20.82 -22.57 0.85
CA VAL A 461 -21.51 -21.48 1.55
C VAL A 461 -21.47 -20.19 0.75
N LYS A 462 -22.41 -19.29 1.04
CA LYS A 462 -22.36 -17.89 0.61
C LYS A 462 -22.10 -17.02 1.85
N HIS A 463 -21.07 -16.17 1.80
CA HIS A 463 -20.67 -15.29 2.91
C HIS A 463 -20.30 -13.91 2.37
N ARG A 464 -21.00 -12.86 2.79
CA ARG A 464 -20.80 -11.46 2.36
C ARG A 464 -20.81 -11.29 0.84
N GLY A 465 -21.73 -11.98 0.17
CA GLY A 465 -21.88 -12.02 -1.29
C GLY A 465 -20.97 -13.04 -2.01
N PHE A 466 -19.91 -13.52 -1.37
CA PHE A 466 -18.95 -14.43 -2.01
C PHE A 466 -19.39 -15.88 -1.91
N ARG A 467 -19.26 -16.62 -3.02
CA ARG A 467 -19.42 -18.07 -3.09
C ARG A 467 -18.11 -18.74 -2.66
N ILE A 468 -18.15 -19.48 -1.55
CA ILE A 468 -16.98 -20.06 -0.88
C ILE A 468 -17.14 -21.58 -0.80
N GLU A 469 -16.24 -22.31 -1.45
CA GLU A 469 -16.04 -23.75 -1.21
C GLU A 469 -15.21 -23.93 0.07
N LEU A 470 -15.82 -24.44 1.15
CA LEU A 470 -15.10 -24.68 2.41
C LEU A 470 -13.91 -25.64 2.23
N GLY A 471 -14.04 -26.60 1.32
CA GLY A 471 -12.99 -27.54 0.93
C GLY A 471 -11.72 -26.89 0.34
N GLU A 472 -11.82 -25.71 -0.29
CA GLU A 472 -10.63 -24.97 -0.76
C GLU A 472 -9.79 -24.50 0.43
N ILE A 473 -10.44 -23.99 1.49
CA ILE A 473 -9.78 -23.57 2.73
C ILE A 473 -9.21 -24.78 3.48
N GLU A 474 -10.00 -25.87 3.58
CA GLU A 474 -9.54 -27.12 4.19
C GLU A 474 -8.31 -27.69 3.48
N SER A 475 -8.29 -27.70 2.14
CA SER A 475 -7.16 -28.19 1.34
C SER A 475 -5.86 -27.41 1.59
N ARG A 476 -5.96 -26.09 1.76
CA ARG A 476 -4.82 -25.22 2.10
C ARG A 476 -4.36 -25.45 3.55
N LEU A 477 -5.29 -25.73 4.48
CA LEU A 477 -4.95 -26.12 5.85
C LEU A 477 -4.22 -27.47 5.92
N TYR A 478 -4.54 -28.44 5.06
CA TYR A 478 -3.79 -29.71 4.93
C TYR A 478 -2.36 -29.53 4.38
N ALA A 479 -2.05 -28.39 3.74
CA ALA A 479 -0.70 -28.09 3.25
C ALA A 479 0.22 -27.52 4.34
N VAL A 480 -0.30 -27.18 5.52
CA VAL A 480 0.49 -26.69 6.66
C VAL A 480 1.20 -27.86 7.35
N PRO A 481 2.51 -27.76 7.65
CA PRO A 481 3.22 -28.76 8.42
C PRO A 481 2.51 -29.13 9.74
N ASP A 482 2.62 -30.39 10.12
CA ASP A 482 2.03 -31.00 11.31
C ASP A 482 0.49 -31.04 11.41
N VAL A 483 -0.28 -30.47 10.47
CA VAL A 483 -1.75 -30.62 10.42
C VAL A 483 -2.15 -32.03 9.98
N GLN A 484 -2.93 -32.73 10.82
CA GLN A 484 -3.45 -34.08 10.53
C GLN A 484 -4.90 -34.07 10.01
N ALA A 485 -5.72 -33.13 10.47
CA ALA A 485 -7.08 -32.95 10.00
C ALA A 485 -7.49 -31.49 10.09
N ALA A 486 -8.21 -31.01 9.08
CA ALA A 486 -8.82 -29.70 9.06
C ALA A 486 -10.30 -29.81 8.69
N ALA A 487 -11.11 -28.93 9.28
CA ALA A 487 -12.51 -28.74 8.95
C ALA A 487 -12.82 -27.24 9.02
N VAL A 488 -13.63 -26.71 8.11
CA VAL A 488 -14.09 -25.31 8.16
C VAL A 488 -15.61 -25.30 8.18
N ILE A 489 -16.20 -24.38 8.95
CA ILE A 489 -17.65 -24.13 8.95
C ILE A 489 -17.94 -22.64 8.79
N LEU A 490 -19.12 -22.32 8.26
CA LEU A 490 -19.77 -21.04 8.52
C LEU A 490 -20.56 -21.17 9.83
N ALA A 491 -20.09 -20.53 10.90
CA ALA A 491 -20.81 -20.44 12.16
C ALA A 491 -21.91 -19.36 12.08
N ASN A 492 -22.95 -19.50 12.89
CA ASN A 492 -24.10 -18.57 12.97
C ASN A 492 -24.74 -18.21 11.61
N VAL A 493 -24.92 -19.22 10.74
CA VAL A 493 -25.55 -19.13 9.41
C VAL A 493 -26.89 -18.37 9.49
N ASN A 494 -27.16 -17.52 8.49
CA ASN A 494 -28.36 -16.66 8.39
C ASN A 494 -28.52 -15.62 9.52
N SER A 495 -27.44 -15.22 10.19
CA SER A 495 -27.42 -14.10 11.14
C SER A 495 -26.38 -13.05 10.76
N GLU A 496 -26.53 -11.83 11.29
CA GLU A 496 -25.53 -10.75 11.15
C GLU A 496 -24.17 -11.12 11.78
N SER A 497 -24.11 -12.15 12.65
CA SER A 497 -22.89 -12.66 13.30
C SER A 497 -22.23 -13.85 12.59
N ALA A 498 -22.62 -14.12 11.33
CA ALA A 498 -22.07 -15.20 10.53
C ALA A 498 -20.57 -15.00 10.27
N ARG A 499 -19.78 -16.07 10.44
CA ARG A 499 -18.31 -16.02 10.35
C ARG A 499 -17.71 -17.39 10.00
N LEU A 500 -16.61 -17.38 9.25
CA LEU A 500 -15.85 -18.60 8.94
C LEU A 500 -15.01 -19.02 10.15
N GLU A 501 -15.08 -20.29 10.53
CA GLU A 501 -14.31 -20.85 11.64
C GLU A 501 -13.60 -22.15 11.21
N ALA A 502 -12.28 -22.21 11.41
CA ALA A 502 -11.45 -23.38 11.13
C ALA A 502 -11.20 -24.20 12.40
N PHE A 503 -11.30 -25.52 12.28
CA PHE A 503 -11.02 -26.50 13.33
C PHE A 503 -9.87 -27.39 12.86
N VAL A 504 -8.76 -27.36 13.60
CA VAL A 504 -7.48 -27.96 13.20
C VAL A 504 -7.05 -29.00 14.22
N VAL A 505 -6.66 -30.18 13.76
CA VAL A 505 -6.00 -31.23 14.53
C VAL A 505 -4.55 -31.29 14.13
N LEU A 506 -3.64 -31.19 15.11
CA LEU A 506 -2.19 -31.26 14.90
C LEU A 506 -1.65 -32.65 15.25
N SER A 507 -0.44 -32.91 14.77
CA SER A 507 0.32 -34.12 15.07
C SER A 507 0.70 -34.23 16.55
N GLU A 508 0.84 -35.46 17.03
CA GLU A 508 1.14 -35.71 18.45
C GLU A 508 2.50 -35.13 18.83
N GLY A 509 2.50 -34.17 19.76
CA GLY A 509 3.69 -33.41 20.18
C GLY A 509 3.92 -32.09 19.44
N ALA A 510 3.17 -31.78 18.38
CA ALA A 510 3.24 -30.49 17.71
C ALA A 510 2.54 -29.39 18.53
N VAL A 511 3.06 -28.16 18.45
CA VAL A 511 2.54 -26.99 19.19
C VAL A 511 1.65 -26.15 18.26
N PRO A 512 0.48 -25.66 18.72
CA PRO A 512 -0.35 -24.73 17.95
C PRO A 512 0.39 -23.46 17.53
N ASP A 513 0.65 -23.32 16.22
CA ASP A 513 1.18 -22.11 15.60
C ASP A 513 0.14 -21.49 14.65
N THR A 514 -0.55 -20.47 15.15
CA THR A 514 -1.53 -19.69 14.37
C THR A 514 -0.88 -18.79 13.33
N VAL A 515 0.41 -18.43 13.49
CA VAL A 515 1.14 -17.58 12.54
C VAL A 515 1.53 -18.40 11.32
N ALA A 516 2.06 -19.61 11.51
CA ALA A 516 2.37 -20.53 10.42
C ALA A 516 1.11 -20.91 9.61
N ILE A 517 -0.02 -21.19 10.29
CA ILE A 517 -1.30 -21.43 9.61
C ILE A 517 -1.74 -20.21 8.79
N SER A 518 -1.64 -19.00 9.34
CA SER A 518 -1.98 -17.78 8.59
C SER A 518 -1.11 -17.61 7.34
N GLN A 519 0.20 -17.75 7.49
CA GLN A 519 1.17 -17.53 6.40
C GLN A 519 1.08 -18.58 5.29
N ILE A 520 0.87 -19.85 5.63
CA ILE A 520 0.90 -20.95 4.65
C ILE A 520 -0.49 -21.18 4.04
N ALA A 521 -1.54 -21.23 4.87
CA ALA A 521 -2.89 -21.56 4.39
C ALA A 521 -3.72 -20.34 4.00
N PHE A 522 -3.63 -19.23 4.75
CA PHE A 522 -4.56 -18.10 4.57
C PHE A 522 -4.02 -16.97 3.71
N ASP A 523 -2.70 -16.74 3.66
CA ASP A 523 -2.14 -15.65 2.85
C ASP A 523 -2.23 -15.89 1.34
N SER A 524 -2.26 -17.15 0.90
CA SER A 524 -2.56 -17.53 -0.50
C SER A 524 -4.05 -17.51 -0.86
N LEU A 525 -4.95 -17.29 0.12
CA LEU A 525 -6.39 -17.17 -0.10
C LEU A 525 -6.85 -15.71 -0.22
N PRO A 526 -7.89 -15.43 -1.05
CA PRO A 526 -8.60 -14.16 -1.04
C PRO A 526 -9.07 -13.79 0.38
N SER A 527 -9.07 -12.50 0.70
CA SER A 527 -9.38 -11.99 2.05
C SER A 527 -10.75 -12.47 2.58
N TYR A 528 -11.75 -12.63 1.72
CA TYR A 528 -13.08 -13.10 2.08
C TYR A 528 -13.15 -14.62 2.39
N MET A 529 -12.14 -15.41 2.02
CA MET A 529 -12.05 -16.85 2.34
C MET A 529 -11.25 -17.14 3.62
N ARG A 530 -10.68 -16.12 4.27
CA ARG A 530 -9.86 -16.31 5.48
C ARG A 530 -10.76 -16.55 6.70
N PRO A 531 -10.58 -17.64 7.45
CA PRO A 531 -11.33 -17.88 8.68
C PRO A 531 -11.12 -16.78 9.73
N GLU A 532 -12.22 -16.36 10.35
CA GLU A 532 -12.29 -15.33 11.38
C GLU A 532 -12.00 -15.91 12.78
N GLY A 533 -12.15 -17.23 12.94
CA GLY A 533 -11.68 -17.99 14.11
C GLY A 533 -10.89 -19.24 13.71
N THR A 534 -9.89 -19.63 14.51
CA THR A 534 -9.16 -20.89 14.37
C THR A 534 -9.09 -21.58 15.74
N PHE A 535 -9.53 -22.85 15.80
CA PHE A 535 -9.61 -23.64 17.02
C PHE A 535 -8.82 -24.94 16.87
N PHE A 536 -8.06 -25.30 17.90
CA PHE A 536 -7.27 -26.52 17.91
C PHE A 536 -8.01 -27.61 18.69
N LEU A 537 -8.25 -28.74 18.05
CA LEU A 537 -8.89 -29.92 18.62
C LEU A 537 -7.88 -31.06 18.72
N ARG A 538 -8.00 -31.89 19.74
CA ARG A 538 -7.33 -33.19 19.77
C ARG A 538 -7.98 -34.12 18.74
N SER A 539 -7.26 -35.13 18.28
CA SER A 539 -7.75 -36.07 17.25
C SER A 539 -9.08 -36.76 17.62
N HIS A 540 -9.32 -37.01 18.91
CA HIS A 540 -10.57 -37.58 19.43
C HIS A 540 -11.71 -36.56 19.67
N GLU A 541 -11.42 -35.26 19.58
CA GLU A 541 -12.40 -34.18 19.78
C GLU A 541 -13.02 -33.70 18.45
N MET A 542 -12.36 -33.97 17.31
CA MET A 542 -12.89 -33.69 15.97
C MET A 542 -14.10 -34.60 15.68
N PRO A 543 -15.33 -34.08 15.65
CA PRO A 543 -16.52 -34.92 15.61
C PRO A 543 -16.72 -35.49 14.20
N ARG A 544 -16.99 -36.79 14.13
CA ARG A 544 -17.24 -37.50 12.87
C ARG A 544 -18.62 -38.15 12.87
N LEU A 545 -19.20 -38.29 11.69
CA LEU A 545 -20.38 -39.11 11.43
C LEU A 545 -19.99 -40.60 11.49
N PRO A 546 -20.95 -41.54 11.66
CA PRO A 546 -20.69 -42.98 11.59
C PRO A 546 -20.01 -43.44 10.28
N SER A 547 -20.13 -42.64 9.21
CA SER A 547 -19.46 -42.82 7.92
C SER A 547 -17.99 -42.34 7.88
N GLY A 548 -17.43 -41.86 9.00
CA GLY A 548 -16.06 -41.32 9.10
C GLY A 548 -15.88 -39.88 8.62
N LYS A 549 -16.85 -39.32 7.88
CA LYS A 549 -16.91 -37.92 7.45
C LYS A 549 -16.97 -36.96 8.65
N ILE A 550 -16.48 -35.74 8.50
CA ILE A 550 -16.60 -34.69 9.53
C ILE A 550 -18.07 -34.34 9.78
N ASN A 551 -18.44 -34.13 11.04
CA ASN A 551 -19.79 -33.75 11.44
C ASN A 551 -19.87 -32.22 11.67
N ALA A 552 -20.14 -31.47 10.60
CA ALA A 552 -20.22 -30.01 10.63
C ALA A 552 -21.28 -29.48 11.63
N LYS A 553 -22.40 -30.20 11.83
CA LYS A 553 -23.42 -29.83 12.83
C LYS A 553 -22.92 -29.99 14.26
N ALA A 554 -22.09 -31.00 14.54
CA ALA A 554 -21.42 -31.13 15.82
C ALA A 554 -20.32 -30.06 16.00
N LEU A 555 -19.61 -29.67 14.93
CA LEU A 555 -18.67 -28.54 14.98
C LEU A 555 -19.38 -27.21 15.28
N GLN A 556 -20.57 -26.96 14.72
CA GLN A 556 -21.40 -25.80 15.12
C GLN A 556 -21.75 -25.84 16.62
N GLY A 557 -22.04 -27.02 17.17
CA GLY A 557 -22.25 -27.20 18.62
C GLY A 557 -20.98 -26.96 19.45
N ILE A 558 -19.80 -27.36 18.95
CA ILE A 558 -18.51 -27.08 19.58
C ILE A 558 -18.18 -25.58 19.52
N SER A 559 -18.42 -24.91 18.39
CA SER A 559 -18.31 -23.44 18.26
C SER A 559 -19.18 -22.74 19.30
N ALA A 560 -20.49 -23.02 19.30
CA ALA A 560 -21.43 -22.44 20.25
C ALA A 560 -21.02 -22.69 21.71
N ARG A 561 -20.52 -23.89 22.03
CA ARG A 561 -20.00 -24.22 23.35
C ARG A 561 -18.72 -23.46 23.70
N ILE A 562 -17.74 -23.34 22.79
CA ILE A 562 -16.51 -22.58 23.05
C ILE A 562 -16.81 -21.10 23.30
N HIS A 563 -17.73 -20.52 22.52
CA HIS A 563 -18.15 -19.13 22.70
C HIS A 563 -18.98 -18.95 23.99
N ALA A 564 -19.83 -19.90 24.35
CA ALA A 564 -20.53 -19.91 25.64
C ALA A 564 -19.58 -20.09 26.82
N GLU A 565 -18.63 -21.03 26.78
CA GLU A 565 -17.61 -21.23 27.81
C GLU A 565 -16.70 -20.01 27.97
N ARG A 566 -16.42 -19.27 26.89
CA ARG A 566 -15.74 -17.97 26.95
C ARG A 566 -16.60 -16.91 27.63
N ALA A 567 -17.88 -16.79 27.26
CA ALA A 567 -18.81 -15.86 27.90
C ALA A 567 -19.02 -16.18 29.39
N ASP A 568 -19.17 -17.45 29.75
CA ASP A 568 -19.30 -17.93 31.13
C ASP A 568 -18.00 -17.73 31.91
N ALA A 569 -16.82 -17.93 31.31
CA ALA A 569 -15.54 -17.59 31.95
C ALA A 569 -15.36 -16.07 32.14
N GLN A 570 -15.85 -15.25 31.20
CA GLN A 570 -15.94 -13.79 31.33
C GLN A 570 -16.87 -13.39 32.51
N THR A 571 -17.93 -14.17 32.73
CA THR A 571 -18.97 -13.97 33.75
C THR A 571 -18.56 -14.51 35.13
N ALA A 572 -17.84 -15.62 35.21
CA ALA A 572 -17.27 -16.14 36.44
C ALA A 572 -16.16 -15.22 36.99
N ARG A 573 -15.33 -14.65 36.10
CA ARG A 573 -14.41 -13.53 36.43
C ARG A 573 -15.13 -12.21 36.76
N HIS A 574 -16.44 -12.16 36.58
CA HIS A 574 -17.29 -11.04 37.00
C HIS A 574 -17.76 -11.26 38.45
N ASN A 575 -18.21 -12.48 38.78
CA ASN A 575 -18.69 -12.82 40.12
C ASN A 575 -17.57 -12.85 41.20
N GLU A 576 -16.30 -13.10 40.83
CA GLU A 576 -15.16 -12.90 41.76
C GLU A 576 -14.77 -11.43 41.95
N ALA A 577 -15.34 -10.50 41.17
CA ALA A 577 -15.13 -9.05 41.31
C ALA A 577 -16.29 -8.35 42.07
N ASP A 578 -17.37 -9.07 42.40
CA ASP A 578 -18.56 -8.52 43.08
C ASP A 578 -18.34 -8.29 44.59
N ASP A 579 -17.17 -8.61 45.14
CA ASP A 579 -16.73 -8.16 46.48
C ASP A 579 -16.12 -6.73 46.45
N ILE A 580 -16.22 -6.02 45.33
CA ILE A 580 -15.89 -4.59 45.18
C ILE A 580 -17.13 -3.77 44.78
N ASP A 581 -18.24 -3.94 45.51
CA ASP A 581 -19.45 -3.13 45.41
C ASP A 581 -19.26 -1.72 46.05
N SER A 582 -18.24 -0.99 45.56
CA SER A 582 -17.85 0.34 46.05
C SER A 582 -17.32 1.29 44.98
N LEU A 583 -17.62 1.01 43.70
CA LEU A 583 -17.20 1.83 42.55
C LEU A 583 -18.30 2.10 41.51
N GLY A 584 -19.56 1.82 41.83
CA GLY A 584 -20.74 2.10 41.00
C GLY A 584 -21.10 3.58 40.79
N SER A 585 -20.15 4.51 40.95
CA SER A 585 -20.39 5.96 40.91
C SER A 585 -19.24 6.81 40.33
N ILE A 586 -18.23 6.21 39.65
CA ILE A 586 -17.05 6.95 39.16
C ILE A 586 -16.65 6.57 37.71
N LEU A 587 -17.60 6.57 36.79
CA LEU A 587 -17.32 6.82 35.37
C LEU A 587 -18.22 7.97 34.91
N PRO A 588 -17.67 9.13 34.51
CA PRO A 588 -18.48 10.21 33.96
C PRO A 588 -19.15 9.75 32.67
N ALA A 589 -20.43 10.10 32.48
CA ALA A 589 -21.07 10.01 31.17
C ALA A 589 -20.39 10.96 30.14
N ASP A 590 -19.69 11.97 30.64
CA ASP A 590 -19.19 13.13 29.92
C ASP A 590 -17.72 12.95 29.46
N GLY A 591 -17.43 11.88 28.73
CA GLY A 591 -16.06 11.57 28.29
C GLY A 591 -15.97 10.63 27.10
N VAL A 592 -14.83 10.63 26.41
CA VAL A 592 -14.64 9.92 25.12
C VAL A 592 -14.80 8.40 25.26
N LEU A 593 -14.38 7.83 26.39
CA LEU A 593 -14.62 6.42 26.72
C LEU A 593 -16.09 6.14 27.07
N GLY A 594 -16.77 7.08 27.73
CA GLY A 594 -18.22 7.01 27.98
C GLY A 594 -19.00 6.97 26.67
N LEU A 595 -18.69 7.87 25.74
CA LEU A 595 -19.28 7.93 24.41
C LEU A 595 -18.99 6.64 23.60
N MET A 596 -17.74 6.16 23.64
CA MET A 596 -17.34 4.90 23.00
C MET A 596 -18.18 3.71 23.51
N LEU A 597 -18.22 3.50 24.83
CA LEU A 597 -18.96 2.39 25.44
C LEU A 597 -20.48 2.52 25.24
N THR A 598 -21.01 3.74 25.27
CA THR A 598 -22.42 4.01 24.98
C THR A 598 -22.76 3.73 23.51
N THR A 599 -21.83 3.95 22.59
CA THR A 599 -22.01 3.67 21.16
C THR A 599 -21.82 2.18 20.83
N LEU A 600 -20.95 1.49 21.56
CA LEU A 600 -20.70 0.04 21.43
C LEU A 600 -21.82 -0.81 22.04
N SER A 601 -22.41 -0.37 23.17
CA SER A 601 -23.41 -1.16 23.92
C SER A 601 -24.61 -1.62 23.07
N PRO A 602 -25.23 -0.77 22.22
CA PRO A 602 -26.29 -1.20 21.29
C PRO A 602 -25.84 -2.19 20.21
N LEU A 603 -24.54 -2.31 19.93
CA LEU A 603 -24.00 -3.24 18.93
C LEU A 603 -23.79 -4.65 19.50
N PHE A 604 -23.68 -4.80 20.82
CA PHE A 604 -23.50 -6.09 21.51
C PHE A 604 -24.42 -6.23 22.73
N PRO A 605 -25.76 -6.19 22.56
CA PRO A 605 -26.73 -6.07 23.66
C PRO A 605 -26.77 -7.27 24.62
N GLN A 606 -26.12 -8.39 24.28
CA GLN A 606 -26.04 -9.61 25.08
C GLN A 606 -24.81 -9.63 26.03
N ILE A 607 -23.88 -8.67 25.92
CA ILE A 607 -22.56 -8.73 26.57
C ILE A 607 -22.28 -7.41 27.31
N ARG A 608 -21.87 -7.48 28.59
CA ARG A 608 -21.45 -6.29 29.34
C ARG A 608 -20.04 -5.86 28.90
N ILE A 609 -20.00 -4.93 27.96
CA ILE A 609 -18.77 -4.40 27.35
C ILE A 609 -17.91 -3.71 28.41
N LYS A 610 -16.68 -4.21 28.61
CA LYS A 610 -15.66 -3.56 29.43
C LYS A 610 -14.76 -2.69 28.55
N PRO A 611 -14.07 -1.68 29.11
CA PRO A 611 -13.13 -0.86 28.35
C PRO A 611 -12.06 -1.68 27.62
N ASP A 612 -11.64 -2.80 28.18
CA ASP A 612 -10.57 -3.66 27.68
C ASP A 612 -11.01 -4.79 26.73
N SER A 613 -12.31 -4.95 26.45
CA SER A 613 -12.81 -6.05 25.61
C SER A 613 -12.37 -5.92 24.13
N ASP A 614 -11.81 -6.98 23.55
CA ASP A 614 -11.43 -6.99 22.13
C ASP A 614 -12.66 -7.10 21.23
N ILE A 615 -12.85 -6.10 20.37
CA ILE A 615 -14.02 -5.96 19.51
C ILE A 615 -14.19 -7.16 18.57
N PHE A 616 -13.10 -7.78 18.12
CA PHE A 616 -13.16 -8.90 17.18
C PHE A 616 -13.14 -10.26 17.91
N ASN A 617 -12.22 -10.43 18.86
CA ASN A 617 -11.99 -11.73 19.52
C ASN A 617 -12.95 -12.02 20.68
N ASP A 618 -13.29 -10.99 21.47
CA ASP A 618 -14.07 -11.15 22.71
C ASP A 618 -15.55 -10.81 22.49
N LEU A 619 -15.83 -9.81 21.64
CA LEU A 619 -17.19 -9.37 21.33
C LEU A 619 -17.75 -9.99 20.03
N GLY A 620 -16.91 -10.62 19.20
CA GLY A 620 -17.32 -11.27 17.94
C GLY A 620 -17.55 -10.32 16.76
N GLY A 621 -17.00 -9.10 16.83
CA GLY A 621 -17.08 -8.10 15.78
C GLY A 621 -16.26 -8.44 14.52
N HIS A 622 -16.60 -7.78 13.42
CA HIS A 622 -16.02 -7.98 12.09
C HIS A 622 -16.00 -6.65 11.31
N SER A 623 -15.51 -6.66 10.06
CA SER A 623 -15.36 -5.47 9.19
C SER A 623 -16.58 -4.55 9.16
N LEU A 624 -17.77 -5.15 8.99
CA LEU A 624 -19.06 -4.48 9.05
C LEU A 624 -19.29 -3.78 10.41
N ILE A 625 -19.16 -4.47 11.54
CA ILE A 625 -19.30 -3.85 12.87
C ILE A 625 -18.26 -2.74 13.11
N ALA A 626 -17.04 -2.88 12.60
CA ALA A 626 -16.01 -1.85 12.68
C ALA A 626 -16.38 -0.58 11.87
N ALA A 627 -16.92 -0.74 10.65
CA ALA A 627 -17.40 0.38 9.83
C ALA A 627 -18.62 1.08 10.45
N ILE A 628 -19.56 0.30 11.00
CA ILE A 628 -20.69 0.80 11.79
C ILE A 628 -20.21 1.65 12.97
N LEU A 629 -19.25 1.12 13.73
CA LEU A 629 -18.75 1.76 14.92
C LEU A 629 -18.11 3.11 14.56
N VAL A 630 -17.25 3.16 13.54
CA VAL A 630 -16.69 4.42 12.99
C VAL A 630 -17.79 5.42 12.65
N SER A 631 -18.82 5.01 11.91
CA SER A 631 -19.90 5.89 11.48
C SER A 631 -20.70 6.44 12.67
N ARG A 632 -21.12 5.57 13.60
CA ARG A 632 -21.88 5.99 14.79
C ARG A 632 -21.08 6.88 15.72
N LEU A 633 -19.78 6.64 15.88
CA LEU A 633 -18.90 7.47 16.71
C LEU A 633 -18.71 8.88 16.13
N ARG A 634 -18.65 9.02 14.81
CA ARG A 634 -18.65 10.33 14.14
C ARG A 634 -20.01 11.04 14.30
N GLN A 635 -21.13 10.32 14.18
CA GLN A 635 -22.48 10.90 14.28
C GLN A 635 -22.88 11.29 15.71
N ALA A 636 -22.53 10.50 16.72
CA ALA A 636 -22.85 10.75 18.13
C ALA A 636 -22.20 12.04 18.69
N GLN A 637 -21.41 12.75 17.89
CA GLN A 637 -20.73 14.01 18.22
C GLN A 637 -21.41 15.25 17.63
N LEU A 638 -22.40 15.08 16.75
CA LEU A 638 -23.12 16.19 16.10
C LEU A 638 -24.02 16.99 17.06
N GLY A 639 -24.13 16.57 18.33
CA GLY A 639 -24.90 17.25 19.39
C GLY A 639 -24.06 17.74 20.58
N MET A 640 -22.73 17.74 20.51
CA MET A 640 -21.86 18.19 21.61
C MET A 640 -21.12 19.49 21.27
N ASP A 641 -21.29 20.52 22.09
CA ASP A 641 -20.66 21.82 21.90
C ASP A 641 -19.12 21.75 21.99
N ASN A 642 -18.45 22.17 20.92
CA ASN A 642 -17.03 22.50 20.83
C ASN A 642 -15.97 21.39 21.05
N THR A 643 -16.33 20.11 21.09
CA THR A 643 -15.33 19.01 20.95
C THR A 643 -15.88 17.82 20.15
N GLN A 644 -15.24 17.48 19.03
CA GLN A 644 -15.56 16.31 18.20
C GLN A 644 -14.41 15.28 18.19
N PRO A 645 -14.25 14.49 19.27
CA PRO A 645 -13.06 13.65 19.44
C PRO A 645 -12.90 12.51 18.43
N PHE A 646 -13.97 12.05 17.75
CA PHE A 646 -13.95 10.95 16.78
C PHE A 646 -14.16 11.42 15.33
N ALA A 647 -14.16 12.73 15.04
CA ALA A 647 -14.34 13.24 13.66
C ALA A 647 -13.35 12.60 12.66
N SER A 648 -12.12 12.32 13.10
CA SER A 648 -11.08 11.67 12.31
C SER A 648 -11.03 10.14 12.39
N ILE A 649 -11.86 9.47 13.22
CA ILE A 649 -11.74 8.02 13.44
C ILE A 649 -11.93 7.25 12.13
N GLY A 650 -10.98 6.40 11.76
CA GLY A 650 -11.04 5.57 10.55
C GLY A 650 -11.30 4.09 10.86
N LEU A 651 -11.59 3.31 9.82
CA LEU A 651 -11.72 1.85 9.96
C LEU A 651 -10.43 1.21 10.52
N ALA A 652 -9.26 1.73 10.11
CA ALA A 652 -7.96 1.33 10.60
C ALA A 652 -7.83 1.47 12.12
N ASP A 653 -8.35 2.54 12.73
CA ASP A 653 -8.27 2.74 14.19
C ASP A 653 -8.95 1.60 14.97
N ILE A 654 -10.06 1.07 14.46
CA ILE A 654 -10.76 -0.05 15.09
C ILE A 654 -9.91 -1.33 15.01
N TYR A 655 -9.37 -1.62 13.82
CA TYR A 655 -8.54 -2.81 13.58
C TYR A 655 -7.20 -2.79 14.34
N GLU A 656 -6.60 -1.62 14.52
CA GLU A 656 -5.32 -1.48 15.21
C GLU A 656 -5.45 -1.40 16.73
N ALA A 657 -6.42 -0.63 17.24
CA ALA A 657 -6.58 -0.42 18.68
C ALA A 657 -7.35 -1.54 19.37
N ARG A 658 -8.27 -2.18 18.63
CA ARG A 658 -9.06 -3.37 18.96
C ARG A 658 -9.97 -3.31 20.19
N THR A 659 -9.75 -2.45 21.17
CA THR A 659 -10.57 -2.35 22.40
C THR A 659 -11.15 -0.94 22.62
N PRO A 660 -12.32 -0.80 23.27
CA PRO A 660 -12.95 0.50 23.55
C PRO A 660 -12.03 1.49 24.28
N ALA A 661 -11.23 1.04 25.25
CA ALA A 661 -10.25 1.84 25.99
C ALA A 661 -9.11 2.29 25.10
N ASN A 662 -8.54 1.39 24.30
CA ASN A 662 -7.45 1.73 23.40
C ASN A 662 -7.93 2.75 22.36
N ILE A 663 -9.11 2.55 21.76
CA ILE A 663 -9.70 3.49 20.81
C ILE A 663 -10.00 4.81 21.51
N ALA A 664 -10.83 4.82 22.56
CA ALA A 664 -11.21 6.06 23.24
C ALA A 664 -10.01 6.85 23.76
N SER A 665 -8.97 6.16 24.27
CA SER A 665 -7.75 6.83 24.72
C SER A 665 -7.03 7.57 23.59
N ARG A 666 -7.06 7.07 22.33
CA ARG A 666 -6.48 7.78 21.16
C ARG A 666 -7.15 9.15 20.92
N PHE A 667 -8.38 9.32 21.41
CA PHE A 667 -9.25 10.44 21.08
C PHE A 667 -9.66 11.31 22.31
N ASP A 668 -9.24 10.95 23.53
CA ASP A 668 -9.58 11.68 24.76
C ASP A 668 -8.73 12.96 24.95
N ILE A 669 -9.41 14.10 25.15
CA ILE A 669 -8.80 15.45 25.23
C ILE A 669 -9.28 16.15 26.51
N SER A 670 -8.42 16.19 27.54
CA SER A 670 -8.72 16.93 28.78
C SER A 670 -8.46 18.44 28.65
N PRO A 671 -9.27 19.33 29.27
CA PRO A 671 -9.29 20.75 28.93
C PRO A 671 -8.42 21.66 29.81
N ARG A 672 -7.47 22.39 29.18
CA ARG A 672 -7.01 23.80 29.43
C ARG A 672 -5.61 23.97 28.84
N THR A 673 -5.40 24.81 27.82
CA THR A 673 -5.55 26.27 27.86
C THR A 673 -6.03 26.84 26.52
N LYS A 674 -6.61 28.05 26.52
CA LYS A 674 -7.06 28.74 25.31
C LYS A 674 -5.88 29.10 24.40
N SER A 675 -5.62 28.28 23.39
CA SER A 675 -4.89 28.67 22.18
C SER A 675 -5.84 29.43 21.25
N PRO A 676 -5.39 30.46 20.51
CA PRO A 676 -6.25 31.18 19.56
C PRO A 676 -6.50 30.29 18.33
N TYR A 677 -7.61 29.55 18.33
CA TYR A 677 -8.11 28.94 17.11
C TYR A 677 -8.59 30.03 16.15
N VAL A 678 -8.02 30.02 14.94
CA VAL A 678 -8.55 30.73 13.79
C VAL A 678 -9.83 30.04 13.34
N ASP A 679 -10.83 30.82 12.96
CA ASP A 679 -12.11 30.31 12.49
C ASP A 679 -11.93 29.58 11.16
N ILE A 680 -12.33 28.32 11.08
CA ILE A 680 -12.09 27.47 9.91
C ILE A 680 -12.96 27.95 8.72
N ASN A 681 -14.01 28.73 8.98
CA ASN A 681 -14.86 29.33 7.94
C ASN A 681 -14.24 30.56 7.25
N GLU A 682 -13.13 31.13 7.74
CA GLU A 682 -12.36 32.16 7.01
C GLU A 682 -11.28 31.57 6.09
N VAL A 683 -11.01 30.26 6.20
CA VAL A 683 -9.98 29.57 5.41
C VAL A 683 -10.47 29.24 3.98
N ASP A 684 -11.77 29.09 3.76
CA ASP A 684 -12.37 28.88 2.44
C ASP A 684 -12.17 30.07 1.46
N SER A 685 -11.74 31.23 1.95
CA SER A 685 -11.39 32.39 1.11
C SER A 685 -9.89 32.47 0.74
N LEU A 686 -9.10 31.46 1.10
CA LEU A 686 -7.64 31.41 0.88
C LEU A 686 -7.16 30.18 0.07
N TYR A 687 -8.08 29.31 -0.37
CA TYR A 687 -7.77 28.12 -1.19
C TYR A 687 -8.22 28.23 -2.66
N ASP A 688 -8.53 29.43 -3.13
CA ASP A 688 -9.20 29.67 -4.41
C ASP A 688 -8.25 30.02 -5.59
N ASP A 689 -6.94 29.71 -5.52
CA ASP A 689 -6.00 30.03 -6.63
C ASP A 689 -4.73 29.14 -6.84
N GLU A 690 -4.33 28.24 -5.93
CA GLU A 690 -3.17 27.34 -6.15
C GLU A 690 -3.49 25.86 -5.86
N GLY A 691 -3.84 25.13 -6.92
CA GLY A 691 -4.15 23.70 -6.85
C GLY A 691 -2.93 22.81 -6.58
N THR A 692 -3.13 21.74 -5.80
CA THR A 692 -2.07 20.83 -5.30
C THR A 692 -1.47 19.87 -6.33
N GLY A 693 -1.44 20.25 -7.61
CA GLY A 693 -0.41 19.77 -8.53
C GLY A 693 0.91 20.52 -8.28
N PRO A 694 2.03 20.13 -8.90
CA PRO A 694 3.28 20.86 -8.81
C PRO A 694 3.24 22.14 -9.66
N TRP A 695 2.40 23.11 -9.29
CA TRP A 695 2.44 24.46 -9.84
C TRP A 695 3.68 25.18 -9.32
N THR A 696 4.80 25.05 -10.04
CA THR A 696 5.87 26.03 -9.92
C THR A 696 5.34 27.35 -10.49
N GLY A 697 4.89 28.26 -9.62
CA GLY A 697 4.34 29.58 -10.02
C GLY A 697 5.29 30.41 -10.90
N GLU A 698 4.83 31.58 -11.37
CA GLU A 698 5.45 32.34 -12.48
C GLU A 698 6.99 32.27 -12.61
N TYR A 699 7.45 31.60 -13.67
CA TYR A 699 8.86 31.53 -14.07
C TYR A 699 9.37 32.93 -14.42
N LEU A 700 10.36 33.42 -13.67
CA LEU A 700 11.00 34.70 -13.96
C LEU A 700 12.07 34.52 -15.06
N PRO A 701 11.92 35.11 -16.25
CA PRO A 701 12.89 34.91 -17.33
C PRO A 701 14.28 35.45 -16.95
N ILE A 702 15.27 34.56 -16.98
CA ILE A 702 16.66 34.87 -16.66
C ILE A 702 17.23 35.80 -17.75
N SER A 703 17.59 37.02 -17.37
CA SER A 703 18.24 37.97 -18.27
C SER A 703 19.65 37.48 -18.63
N GLN A 704 19.85 37.12 -19.90
CA GLN A 704 21.15 36.72 -20.46
C GLN A 704 22.26 37.73 -20.16
N ALA A 705 21.96 39.03 -20.21
CA ALA A 705 22.91 40.08 -19.84
C ALA A 705 23.33 40.00 -18.36
N LYS A 706 22.39 39.78 -17.43
CA LYS A 706 22.71 39.60 -16.01
C LYS A 706 23.47 38.30 -15.76
N PHE A 707 23.11 37.22 -16.45
CA PHE A 707 23.82 35.93 -16.40
C PHE A 707 25.30 36.09 -16.79
N VAL A 708 25.57 36.67 -17.96
CA VAL A 708 26.95 36.90 -18.45
C VAL A 708 27.73 37.87 -17.56
N LEU A 709 27.12 38.99 -17.14
CA LEU A 709 27.77 39.95 -16.23
C LEU A 709 28.08 39.34 -14.86
N CYS A 710 27.19 38.50 -14.32
CA CYS A 710 27.44 37.77 -13.09
C CYS A 710 28.59 36.77 -13.26
N GLY A 711 28.60 35.99 -14.35
CA GLY A 711 29.70 35.08 -14.67
C GLY A 711 31.06 35.79 -14.78
N ILE A 712 31.12 36.94 -15.46
CA ILE A 712 32.34 37.77 -15.53
C ILE A 712 32.75 38.25 -14.13
N ALA A 713 31.79 38.73 -13.31
CA ALA A 713 32.07 39.18 -11.95
C ALA A 713 32.55 38.04 -11.02
N GLN A 714 32.20 36.78 -11.31
CA GLN A 714 32.65 35.60 -10.54
C GLN A 714 34.11 35.22 -10.82
N ILE A 715 34.72 35.63 -11.94
CA ILE A 715 36.10 35.26 -12.31
C ILE A 715 37.11 35.71 -11.24
N LEU A 716 37.07 36.98 -10.83
CA LEU A 716 38.05 37.52 -9.89
C LEU A 716 37.97 36.86 -8.49
N PRO A 717 36.76 36.67 -7.89
CA PRO A 717 36.62 35.86 -6.69
C PRO A 717 37.05 34.40 -6.86
N LEU A 718 36.78 33.75 -8.00
CA LEU A 718 37.23 32.38 -8.26
C LEU A 718 38.76 32.28 -8.27
N LEU A 719 39.45 33.23 -8.88
CA LEU A 719 40.92 33.31 -8.83
C LEU A 719 41.44 33.50 -7.39
N PHE A 720 40.75 34.29 -6.57
CA PHE A 720 41.10 34.48 -5.16
C PHE A 720 40.85 33.22 -4.31
N ILE A 721 39.72 32.52 -4.53
CA ILE A 721 39.41 31.25 -3.85
C ILE A 721 40.41 30.17 -4.25
N PHE A 722 40.73 30.06 -5.54
CA PHE A 722 41.77 29.17 -6.06
C PHE A 722 43.14 29.48 -5.44
N PHE A 723 43.49 30.76 -5.27
CA PHE A 723 44.71 31.18 -4.59
C PHE A 723 44.71 30.78 -3.10
N LEU A 724 43.60 30.89 -2.37
CA LEU A 724 43.50 30.41 -0.98
C LEU A 724 43.66 28.89 -0.87
N GLN A 725 43.02 28.12 -1.76
CA GLN A 725 43.20 26.66 -1.84
C GLN A 725 44.65 26.29 -2.23
N SER A 726 45.26 27.08 -3.12
CA SER A 726 46.67 26.92 -3.48
C SER A 726 47.60 27.21 -2.30
N ILE A 727 47.26 28.15 -1.40
CA ILE A 727 48.00 28.38 -0.14
C ILE A 727 47.91 27.15 0.78
N GLU A 728 46.69 26.64 0.98
CA GLU A 728 46.44 25.46 1.84
C GLU A 728 47.24 24.24 1.38
N ILE A 729 47.25 23.98 0.07
CA ILE A 729 48.03 22.90 -0.50
C ILE A 729 49.53 23.24 -0.46
N LEU A 730 49.98 24.36 -1.04
CA LEU A 730 51.38 24.57 -1.40
C LEU A 730 52.28 25.08 -0.26
N VAL A 731 51.76 25.89 0.67
CA VAL A 731 52.60 26.52 1.72
C VAL A 731 53.25 25.49 2.66
N PRO A 732 52.56 24.41 3.11
CA PRO A 732 53.23 23.35 3.87
C PRO A 732 54.42 22.72 3.13
N TYR A 733 54.32 22.48 1.82
CA TYR A 733 55.39 21.89 1.01
C TYR A 733 56.55 22.87 0.85
N LEU A 734 56.29 24.13 0.51
CA LEU A 734 57.35 25.14 0.33
C LEU A 734 58.10 25.44 1.64
N LEU A 735 57.41 25.46 2.79
CA LEU A 735 58.08 25.62 4.09
C LEU A 735 58.85 24.36 4.50
N PHE A 736 58.36 23.18 4.13
CA PHE A 736 59.08 21.93 4.33
C PHE A 736 60.38 21.93 3.53
N ASP A 737 60.30 22.09 2.20
CA ASP A 737 61.43 22.17 1.26
C ASP A 737 62.48 23.20 1.70
N PHE A 738 62.05 24.45 1.92
CA PHE A 738 62.94 25.54 2.35
C PHE A 738 63.76 25.23 3.61
N HIS A 739 63.19 24.49 4.58
CA HIS A 739 63.89 24.08 5.80
C HIS A 739 64.61 22.73 5.68
N ALA A 740 64.14 21.83 4.80
CA ALA A 740 64.77 20.54 4.51
C ALA A 740 66.09 20.73 3.74
N VAL A 741 66.08 21.55 2.68
CA VAL A 741 67.28 21.97 1.93
C VAL A 741 68.31 22.66 2.83
N ALA A 742 67.86 23.39 3.86
CA ALA A 742 68.73 23.98 4.88
C ALA A 742 69.30 22.97 5.91
N GLY A 743 69.04 21.67 5.75
CA GLY A 743 69.48 20.59 6.64
C GLY A 743 68.72 20.51 7.97
N ARG A 744 67.58 21.18 8.10
CA ARG A 744 66.83 21.33 9.37
C ARG A 744 65.50 20.58 9.35
N ILE A 745 65.54 19.29 9.03
CA ILE A 745 64.35 18.42 8.86
C ILE A 745 63.37 18.50 10.05
N GLY A 746 63.87 18.57 11.29
CA GLY A 746 63.01 18.74 12.47
C GLY A 746 62.24 20.07 12.51
N PHE A 747 62.84 21.16 12.01
CA PHE A 747 62.13 22.43 11.82
C PHE A 747 61.17 22.37 10.63
N ALA A 748 61.56 21.75 9.51
CA ALA A 748 60.70 21.57 8.33
C ALA A 748 59.37 20.87 8.67
N ILE A 749 59.46 19.75 9.41
CA ILE A 749 58.28 19.02 9.92
C ILE A 749 57.46 19.92 10.84
N LEU A 750 58.09 20.64 11.78
CA LEU A 750 57.40 21.49 12.75
C LEU A 750 56.68 22.68 12.10
N THR A 751 57.31 23.36 11.13
CA THR A 751 56.70 24.50 10.42
C THR A 751 55.59 24.07 9.49
N ALA A 752 55.75 22.97 8.75
CA ALA A 752 54.69 22.43 7.90
C ALA A 752 53.47 22.00 8.74
N TYR A 753 53.69 21.27 9.84
CA TYR A 753 52.63 20.92 10.78
C TYR A 753 51.96 22.14 11.41
N ALA A 754 52.73 23.18 11.79
CA ALA A 754 52.15 24.41 12.32
C ALA A 754 51.20 25.10 11.32
N VAL A 755 51.45 25.01 10.01
CA VAL A 755 50.53 25.50 8.99
C VAL A 755 49.24 24.66 8.94
N PHE A 756 49.33 23.33 8.97
CA PHE A 756 48.15 22.45 9.05
C PHE A 756 47.30 22.68 10.32
N VAL A 757 47.90 23.12 11.43
CA VAL A 757 47.20 23.52 12.66
C VAL A 757 46.53 24.90 12.52
N VAL A 758 47.19 25.86 11.85
CA VAL A 758 46.73 27.27 11.78
C VAL A 758 45.71 27.50 10.66
N ILE A 759 45.78 26.78 9.54
CA ILE A 759 44.90 27.02 8.38
C ILE A 759 43.41 26.76 8.68
N PRO A 760 42.99 25.61 9.24
CA PRO A 760 41.56 25.36 9.50
C PRO A 760 40.86 26.43 10.38
N PRO A 761 41.43 26.89 11.52
CA PRO A 761 40.83 27.99 12.27
C PRO A 761 40.94 29.34 11.55
N ALA A 762 42.00 29.59 10.76
CA ALA A 762 42.09 30.80 9.94
C ALA A 762 41.01 30.85 8.85
N LEU A 763 40.76 29.75 8.12
CA LEU A 763 39.69 29.63 7.14
C LEU A 763 38.30 29.74 7.80
N SER A 764 38.14 29.23 9.02
CA SER A 764 36.93 29.45 9.83
C SER A 764 36.70 30.93 10.16
N VAL A 765 37.75 31.67 10.51
CA VAL A 765 37.69 33.13 10.72
C VAL A 765 37.39 33.88 9.42
N VAL A 766 37.96 33.46 8.28
CA VAL A 766 37.63 34.00 6.96
C VAL A 766 36.15 33.77 6.65
N ALA A 767 35.63 32.56 6.80
CA ALA A 767 34.21 32.23 6.59
C ALA A 767 33.27 33.13 7.41
N ILE A 768 33.52 33.25 8.73
CA ILE A 768 32.73 34.10 9.64
C ILE A 768 32.82 35.57 9.22
N THR A 769 34.03 36.07 8.97
CA THR A 769 34.26 37.48 8.62
C THR A 769 33.62 37.83 7.28
N SER A 770 33.79 36.98 6.25
CA SER A 770 33.19 37.14 4.94
C SER A 770 31.67 37.13 4.99
N LYS A 771 31.06 36.27 5.82
CA LYS A 771 29.61 36.27 6.04
C LYS A 771 29.11 37.60 6.58
N TRP A 772 29.75 38.14 7.62
CA TRP A 772 29.31 39.40 8.22
C TRP A 772 29.64 40.64 7.38
N LEU A 773 30.76 40.65 6.65
CA LEU A 773 31.21 41.78 5.84
C LEU A 773 30.50 41.86 4.49
N ILE A 774 30.33 40.74 3.78
CA ILE A 774 29.83 40.71 2.40
C ILE A 774 28.32 40.50 2.35
N LEU A 775 27.75 39.60 3.16
CA LEU A 775 26.30 39.31 3.14
C LEU A 775 25.55 40.02 4.28
N GLY A 776 26.16 40.15 5.45
CA GLY A 776 25.57 40.79 6.62
C GLY A 776 24.51 39.93 7.29
N ARG A 777 23.44 40.55 7.80
CA ARG A 777 22.25 39.82 8.25
C ARG A 777 21.40 39.42 7.05
N VAL A 778 21.17 38.13 6.90
CA VAL A 778 20.31 37.59 5.83
C VAL A 778 18.85 37.97 6.09
N ARG A 779 18.14 38.35 5.02
CA ARG A 779 16.69 38.61 5.05
C ARG A 779 15.98 37.43 4.37
N PRO A 780 14.89 36.89 4.94
CA PRO A 780 14.05 35.95 4.22
C PRO A 780 13.32 36.68 3.08
N GLY A 781 13.00 35.95 2.01
CA GLY A 781 12.36 36.48 0.80
C GLY A 781 12.94 35.88 -0.49
N GLU A 782 12.43 36.35 -1.62
CA GLU A 782 12.87 35.92 -2.94
C GLU A 782 13.77 36.97 -3.60
N HIS A 783 14.85 36.51 -4.23
CA HIS A 783 15.85 37.35 -4.88
C HIS A 783 16.11 36.86 -6.31
N PRO A 784 16.17 37.73 -7.34
CA PRO A 784 16.41 37.29 -8.70
C PRO A 784 17.82 36.69 -8.86
N LEU A 785 17.93 35.54 -9.54
CA LEU A 785 19.21 34.93 -9.89
C LEU A 785 20.07 35.87 -10.73
N TYR A 786 21.39 35.73 -10.57
CA TYR A 786 22.41 36.55 -11.25
C TYR A 786 22.32 38.06 -10.95
N GLY A 787 21.46 38.47 -10.01
CA GLY A 787 21.47 39.81 -9.43
C GLY A 787 22.61 40.00 -8.42
N VAL A 788 22.85 41.26 -8.03
CA VAL A 788 23.89 41.64 -7.06
C VAL A 788 23.75 40.90 -5.72
N TYR A 789 22.52 40.64 -5.28
CA TYR A 789 22.28 39.88 -4.05
C TYR A 789 22.68 38.41 -4.19
N TYR A 790 22.28 37.74 -5.29
CA TYR A 790 22.70 36.37 -5.59
C TYR A 790 24.22 36.26 -5.68
N PHE A 791 24.91 37.21 -6.33
CA PHE A 791 26.37 37.23 -6.39
C PHE A 791 27.02 37.32 -5.01
N ARG A 792 26.52 38.20 -4.12
CA ARG A 792 27.01 38.31 -2.73
C ARG A 792 26.76 37.04 -1.92
N TRP A 793 25.58 36.43 -2.07
CA TRP A 793 25.24 35.16 -1.45
C TRP A 793 26.17 34.03 -1.92
N TRP A 794 26.33 33.86 -3.23
CA TRP A 794 27.22 32.87 -3.86
C TRP A 794 28.69 33.03 -3.41
N LEU A 795 29.17 34.27 -3.31
CA LEU A 795 30.54 34.55 -2.89
C LEU A 795 30.76 34.12 -1.43
N VAL A 796 29.82 34.45 -0.54
CA VAL A 796 29.92 34.02 0.85
C VAL A 796 29.74 32.51 0.99
N ASP A 797 28.80 31.89 0.27
CA ASP A 797 28.64 30.44 0.24
C ASP A 797 29.98 29.73 -0.04
N ARG A 798 30.65 30.13 -1.12
CA ARG A 798 31.97 29.59 -1.49
C ARG A 798 33.04 29.86 -0.43
N LEU A 799 33.12 31.07 0.12
CA LEU A 799 34.07 31.37 1.21
C LEU A 799 33.75 30.60 2.51
N THR A 800 32.48 30.28 2.79
CA THR A 800 32.10 29.46 3.95
C THR A 800 32.40 27.98 3.77
N SER A 801 32.39 27.48 2.53
CA SER A 801 32.76 26.08 2.22
C SER A 801 34.23 25.75 2.55
N LEU A 802 35.11 26.75 2.63
CA LEU A 802 36.52 26.60 3.02
C LEU A 802 36.73 26.17 4.48
N ALA A 803 35.74 26.32 5.36
CA ALA A 803 35.90 26.04 6.80
C ALA A 803 35.71 24.55 7.19
N ASN A 804 35.50 23.65 6.21
CA ASN A 804 35.17 22.22 6.35
C ASN A 804 34.47 21.82 7.68
N PRO A 805 33.20 22.22 7.87
CA PRO A 805 32.48 21.98 9.12
C PRO A 805 32.29 20.51 9.49
N LYS A 806 32.48 19.56 8.56
CA LYS A 806 32.39 18.11 8.83
C LYS A 806 33.37 17.66 9.91
N LEU A 807 34.57 18.26 9.96
CA LEU A 807 35.62 17.91 10.93
C LEU A 807 35.20 18.14 12.39
N ILE A 808 34.23 19.04 12.63
CA ILE A 808 33.72 19.37 13.96
C ILE A 808 32.26 18.96 14.18
N ALA A 809 31.57 18.43 13.16
CA ALA A 809 30.21 17.91 13.26
C ALA A 809 30.11 16.78 14.32
N ASP A 810 28.89 16.53 14.81
CA ASP A 810 28.59 15.55 15.88
C ASP A 810 29.30 15.84 17.23
N SER A 811 29.92 17.02 17.34
CA SER A 811 30.71 17.45 18.50
C SER A 811 30.16 18.73 19.12
N GLY A 812 30.49 18.96 20.39
CA GLY A 812 30.13 20.19 21.10
C GLY A 812 30.74 21.48 20.52
N LEU A 813 31.70 21.40 19.58
CA LEU A 813 32.27 22.58 18.90
C LEU A 813 31.32 23.15 17.83
N TYR A 814 30.59 22.30 17.11
CA TYR A 814 29.80 22.71 15.95
C TYR A 814 28.69 23.73 16.29
N PRO A 815 27.94 23.59 17.42
CA PRO A 815 27.03 24.65 17.88
C PRO A 815 27.70 26.01 18.15
N PHE A 816 28.99 26.07 18.51
CA PHE A 816 29.70 27.36 18.64
C PHE A 816 30.00 27.99 17.29
N PHE A 817 30.41 27.19 16.31
CA PHE A 817 30.63 27.67 14.93
C PHE A 817 29.33 28.22 14.33
N LEU A 818 28.22 27.48 14.45
CA LEU A 818 26.90 27.92 13.99
C LEU A 818 26.46 29.25 14.64
N ARG A 819 26.69 29.42 15.95
CA ARG A 819 26.42 30.68 16.66
C ARG A 819 27.31 31.85 16.20
N ALA A 820 28.59 31.62 15.89
CA ALA A 820 29.47 32.65 15.36
C ALA A 820 29.05 33.11 13.95
N MET A 821 28.49 32.19 13.16
CA MET A 821 27.84 32.48 11.87
C MET A 821 26.47 33.16 12.01
N GLY A 822 25.88 33.20 13.22
CA GLY A 822 24.65 33.94 13.54
C GLY A 822 23.40 33.10 13.79
N ALA A 823 23.49 31.77 13.72
CA ALA A 823 22.37 30.90 14.08
C ALA A 823 22.09 30.93 15.58
N LYS A 824 20.82 30.79 15.97
CA LYS A 824 20.43 30.60 17.37
C LYS A 824 20.40 29.10 17.66
N VAL A 825 21.47 28.56 18.22
CA VAL A 825 21.56 27.12 18.54
C VAL A 825 21.81 26.93 20.04
N GLY A 826 21.10 25.98 20.65
CA GLY A 826 21.26 25.57 22.04
C GLY A 826 22.66 25.05 22.40
N ARG A 827 22.87 24.75 23.69
CA ARG A 827 24.20 24.46 24.25
C ARG A 827 24.54 22.98 24.27
N PHE A 828 23.55 22.12 24.48
CA PHE A 828 23.71 20.68 24.66
C PHE A 828 23.19 19.84 23.47
N CYS A 829 22.91 20.48 22.34
CA CYS A 829 22.44 19.82 21.12
C CYS A 829 23.51 18.88 20.51
N HIS A 830 23.05 17.85 19.82
CA HIS A 830 23.90 16.98 19.00
C HIS A 830 23.48 17.11 17.53
N LEU A 831 24.36 17.63 16.68
CA LEU A 831 24.04 18.01 15.30
C LEU A 831 25.09 17.49 14.32
N GLY A 832 24.62 16.77 13.29
CA GLY A 832 25.40 16.45 12.09
C GLY A 832 25.66 17.68 11.21
N ALA A 833 26.45 17.52 10.15
CA ALA A 833 26.87 18.63 9.29
C ALA A 833 25.71 19.20 8.44
N LEU A 834 25.17 20.35 8.83
CA LEU A 834 24.06 21.02 8.15
C LEU A 834 24.50 21.75 6.88
N GLN A 835 23.77 21.55 5.77
CA GLN A 835 23.95 22.30 4.52
C GLN A 835 22.99 23.50 4.43
N ILE A 836 23.23 24.51 5.27
CA ILE A 836 22.40 25.75 5.38
C ILE A 836 22.98 26.95 4.59
N GLY A 837 24.02 26.71 3.78
CA GLY A 837 24.75 27.75 3.05
C GLY A 837 25.23 28.89 3.96
N PRO A 838 25.29 30.14 3.47
CA PRO A 838 25.68 31.29 4.28
C PRO A 838 24.55 31.82 5.19
N CYS A 839 23.37 31.19 5.17
CA CYS A 839 22.11 31.75 5.69
C CYS A 839 21.81 31.41 7.16
N HIS A 840 22.85 31.31 7.97
CA HIS A 840 22.78 30.84 9.37
C HIS A 840 21.84 31.69 10.27
N ASP A 841 21.70 33.01 10.03
CA ASP A 841 20.79 33.90 10.79
C ASP A 841 19.29 33.51 10.73
N LEU A 842 18.94 32.65 9.77
CA LEU A 842 17.59 32.16 9.55
C LEU A 842 17.30 30.84 10.29
N VAL A 843 18.27 30.30 11.05
CA VAL A 843 18.15 29.03 11.78
C VAL A 843 18.06 29.25 13.30
N GLU A 844 17.06 28.61 13.91
CA GLU A 844 16.81 28.59 15.35
C GLU A 844 16.60 27.13 15.80
N ILE A 845 17.41 26.62 16.73
CA ILE A 845 17.41 25.23 17.21
C ILE A 845 17.57 25.24 18.73
N GLY A 846 16.61 24.63 19.42
CA GLY A 846 16.56 24.63 20.87
C GLY A 846 17.66 23.82 21.55
N ASP A 847 17.81 24.04 22.85
CA ASP A 847 18.68 23.25 23.70
C ASP A 847 18.25 21.77 23.69
N ASP A 848 19.19 20.86 23.91
CA ASP A 848 18.91 19.42 24.03
C ASP A 848 18.33 18.71 22.77
N VAL A 849 18.23 19.39 21.62
CA VAL A 849 17.81 18.79 20.33
C VAL A 849 18.90 17.89 19.72
N VAL A 850 18.50 16.78 19.08
CA VAL A 850 19.38 15.84 18.37
C VAL A 850 19.00 15.76 16.87
N ILE A 851 19.89 16.02 15.92
CA ILE A 851 19.60 15.77 14.49
C ILE A 851 20.84 15.20 13.76
N GLY A 852 20.72 13.96 13.27
CA GLY A 852 21.66 13.23 12.42
C GLY A 852 21.27 11.74 12.25
N GLY A 853 21.48 11.07 11.11
CA GLY A 853 21.95 11.53 9.78
C GLY A 853 20.86 11.49 8.68
N ASP A 854 21.14 11.54 7.38
CA ASP A 854 22.27 12.12 6.65
C ASP A 854 21.72 13.48 6.16
N VAL A 855 21.78 14.50 7.02
CA VAL A 855 20.75 15.56 7.07
C VAL A 855 21.05 16.78 6.18
N LEU A 856 20.06 17.20 5.38
CA LEU A 856 20.07 18.46 4.60
C LEU A 856 19.00 19.45 5.09
N LEU A 857 19.35 20.55 5.76
CA LEU A 857 18.38 21.57 6.20
C LEU A 857 18.33 22.78 5.24
N GLY A 858 17.41 22.78 4.28
CA GLY A 858 17.35 23.75 3.18
C GLY A 858 16.79 25.13 3.54
N VAL A 859 17.67 26.05 3.97
CA VAL A 859 17.34 27.47 4.22
C VAL A 859 17.24 28.29 2.92
N SER A 860 17.93 27.82 1.86
CA SER A 860 18.05 28.50 0.57
C SER A 860 17.79 27.54 -0.59
N THR A 861 16.78 27.83 -1.40
CA THR A 861 16.38 27.02 -2.56
C THR A 861 16.49 27.88 -3.83
N ILE A 862 16.85 27.27 -4.97
CA ILE A 862 16.92 27.95 -6.27
C ILE A 862 15.85 27.39 -7.20
N GLU A 863 14.86 28.21 -7.54
CA GLU A 863 13.70 27.85 -8.34
C GLU A 863 13.25 29.02 -9.21
N ARG A 864 12.64 28.74 -10.37
CA ARG A 864 11.86 29.75 -11.14
C ARG A 864 12.62 31.05 -11.48
N GLY A 865 13.95 30.98 -11.62
CA GLY A 865 14.81 32.16 -11.85
C GLY A 865 15.13 32.97 -10.59
N ARG A 866 14.84 32.45 -9.38
CA ARG A 866 14.98 33.10 -8.07
C ARG A 866 15.81 32.26 -7.09
N LEU A 867 16.50 32.94 -6.19
CA LEU A 867 17.05 32.43 -4.93
C LEU A 867 16.02 32.75 -3.83
N ILE A 868 15.46 31.72 -3.21
CA ILE A 868 14.40 31.80 -2.20
C ILE A 868 15.02 31.49 -0.84
N LEU A 869 14.88 32.41 0.12
CA LEU A 869 15.45 32.29 1.47
C LEU A 869 14.34 32.28 2.54
N LYS A 870 14.29 31.26 3.40
CA LYS A 870 13.21 31.07 4.39
C LYS A 870 13.76 30.76 5.79
N ARG A 871 13.00 31.10 6.84
CA ARG A 871 13.38 30.88 8.26
C ARG A 871 13.01 29.47 8.73
N ILE A 872 13.88 28.85 9.55
CA ILE A 872 13.67 27.52 10.15
C ILE A 872 13.86 27.62 11.69
N VAL A 873 12.98 26.95 12.43
CA VAL A 873 12.92 26.90 13.90
C VAL A 873 12.65 25.44 14.36
N ILE A 874 13.38 24.91 15.35
CA ILE A 874 13.16 23.56 15.91
C ILE A 874 13.37 23.54 17.44
N GLU A 875 12.28 23.60 18.21
CA GLU A 875 12.13 23.21 19.61
C GLU A 875 10.62 22.97 19.87
N ASN A 876 10.16 21.99 20.66
CA ASN A 876 10.81 21.21 21.72
C ASN A 876 10.86 19.69 21.47
N GLY A 877 11.80 19.04 22.17
CA GLY A 877 11.88 17.58 22.31
C GLY A 877 12.48 16.80 21.13
N ALA A 878 12.90 17.48 20.05
CA ALA A 878 13.24 16.87 18.76
C ALA A 878 14.47 15.93 18.73
N SER A 879 14.34 14.77 18.06
CA SER A 879 15.42 13.85 17.67
C SER A 879 15.25 13.32 16.22
N VAL A 880 16.12 13.61 15.23
CA VAL A 880 15.84 13.27 13.79
C VAL A 880 17.01 12.64 13.02
N GLY A 881 16.77 11.50 12.34
CA GLY A 881 17.68 10.79 11.40
C GLY A 881 17.56 9.26 11.49
N SER A 882 17.80 8.42 10.46
CA SER A 882 18.18 8.63 9.04
C SER A 882 17.05 9.23 8.18
N ARG A 883 17.21 9.70 6.93
CA ARG A 883 18.39 10.02 6.10
C ARG A 883 18.13 11.43 5.52
N CYS A 884 17.96 12.40 6.42
CA CYS A 884 16.86 13.36 6.25
C CYS A 884 17.09 14.58 5.36
N ALA A 885 16.02 15.28 4.98
CA ALA A 885 16.08 16.65 4.49
C ALA A 885 14.90 17.52 5.00
N ILE A 886 15.09 18.80 5.31
CA ILE A 886 14.04 19.67 5.88
C ILE A 886 14.19 21.07 5.30
N GLU A 887 13.26 21.51 4.46
CA GLU A 887 13.38 22.76 3.69
C GLU A 887 12.34 23.80 4.10
N GLY A 888 12.68 25.09 3.96
CA GLY A 888 12.02 26.17 4.68
C GLY A 888 10.58 26.50 4.25
N GLY A 889 9.78 27.16 5.10
CA GLY A 889 10.12 27.71 6.42
C GLY A 889 9.38 27.00 7.56
N THR A 890 10.12 26.28 8.40
CA THR A 890 9.56 25.23 9.28
C THR A 890 9.70 25.58 10.77
N THR A 891 8.79 25.09 11.62
CA THR A 891 8.72 25.36 13.07
C THR A 891 8.31 24.10 13.84
N VAL A 892 9.27 23.30 14.36
CA VAL A 892 8.96 21.95 14.94
C VAL A 892 9.09 21.87 16.47
N GLY A 893 7.96 21.59 17.14
CA GLY A 893 7.77 21.11 18.53
C GLY A 893 6.31 20.63 18.71
N GLU A 894 5.93 19.71 19.62
CA GLU A 894 6.67 18.84 20.56
C GLU A 894 6.03 17.42 20.60
N GLU A 895 6.68 16.33 21.02
CA GLU A 895 8.04 16.13 21.52
C GLU A 895 8.80 15.27 20.50
N ALA A 896 9.28 15.91 19.44
CA ALA A 896 9.45 15.21 18.16
C ALA A 896 10.51 14.10 18.15
N GLU A 897 10.28 13.06 17.34
CA GLU A 897 11.33 12.17 16.85
C GLU A 897 10.99 11.76 15.40
N VAL A 898 11.98 11.63 14.50
CA VAL A 898 11.73 11.22 13.09
C VAL A 898 12.88 10.37 12.49
N ALA A 899 12.55 9.16 12.04
CA ALA A 899 13.37 8.28 11.20
C ALA A 899 12.42 7.31 10.47
N SER A 900 12.62 6.81 9.24
CA SER A 900 13.85 6.77 8.43
C SER A 900 13.63 7.36 7.03
N LEU A 901 14.71 7.59 6.27
CA LEU A 901 14.67 8.19 4.92
C LEU A 901 13.85 9.51 4.82
N SER A 902 13.81 10.33 5.89
CA SER A 902 12.68 11.25 6.13
C SER A 902 12.82 12.70 5.61
N LEU A 903 11.72 13.33 5.19
CA LEU A 903 11.64 14.77 4.88
C LEU A 903 10.56 15.47 5.73
N VAL A 904 10.77 16.72 6.16
CA VAL A 904 9.77 17.52 6.92
C VAL A 904 9.33 18.76 6.12
N PRO A 905 8.02 18.90 5.79
CA PRO A 905 7.48 20.05 5.06
C PRO A 905 7.53 21.39 5.80
N SER A 906 7.48 22.49 5.04
CA SER A 906 7.34 23.87 5.55
C SER A 906 6.09 24.03 6.44
N GLY A 907 6.22 24.73 7.56
CA GLY A 907 5.11 25.08 8.46
C GLY A 907 4.58 23.97 9.42
N MET A 908 5.11 22.74 9.36
CA MET A 908 4.59 21.62 10.15
C MET A 908 4.97 21.67 11.65
N THR A 909 3.98 21.43 12.54
CA THR A 909 4.16 21.18 13.99
C THR A 909 3.80 19.73 14.34
N ILE A 910 4.30 19.22 15.48
CA ILE A 910 3.98 17.85 15.95
C ILE A 910 3.15 17.97 17.24
N PRO A 911 1.98 17.31 17.35
CA PRO A 911 1.16 17.37 18.56
C PRO A 911 1.81 16.68 19.76
N SER A 912 1.62 17.25 20.95
CA SER A 912 2.11 16.68 22.21
C SER A 912 1.75 15.18 22.35
N PHE A 913 2.68 14.41 22.93
CA PHE A 913 2.57 12.96 23.11
C PHE A 913 2.50 12.11 21.82
N HIS A 914 2.90 12.66 20.67
CA HIS A 914 3.02 11.92 19.41
C HIS A 914 4.44 12.04 18.81
N ARG A 915 4.87 11.03 18.05
CA ARG A 915 6.14 10.96 17.30
C ARG A 915 5.91 10.38 15.90
N PHE A 916 6.89 10.49 15.00
CA PHE A 916 6.85 9.85 13.68
C PHE A 916 7.95 8.79 13.54
N HIS A 917 7.64 7.65 12.91
CA HIS A 917 8.67 6.64 12.63
C HIS A 917 8.36 5.75 11.41
N GLY A 918 9.38 5.13 10.82
CA GLY A 918 9.29 4.21 9.68
C GLY A 918 9.48 4.86 8.31
N SER A 919 9.31 4.07 7.25
CA SER A 919 9.23 4.51 5.86
C SER A 919 8.14 3.70 5.15
N PRO A 920 7.04 4.32 4.66
CA PRO A 920 6.65 5.71 4.90
C PRO A 920 6.45 6.01 6.39
N ALA A 921 6.64 7.27 6.79
CA ALA A 921 6.59 7.68 8.18
C ALA A 921 5.16 7.60 8.75
N ARG A 922 4.98 6.87 9.85
CA ARG A 922 3.70 6.66 10.55
C ARG A 922 3.67 7.47 11.85
N LEU A 923 2.53 8.10 12.13
CA LEU A 923 2.27 8.79 13.38
C LEU A 923 2.03 7.77 14.50
N ASP A 924 2.71 7.95 15.61
CA ASP A 924 2.84 6.94 16.67
C ASP A 924 2.70 7.63 18.04
N ARG A 925 1.85 7.13 18.93
CA ARG A 925 1.60 7.78 20.23
C ARG A 925 2.64 7.38 21.28
N ILE A 926 3.21 8.36 21.96
CA ILE A 926 4.20 8.18 23.03
C ILE A 926 3.47 7.61 24.27
N LYS A 927 3.75 6.35 24.63
CA LYS A 927 3.02 5.62 25.69
C LYS A 927 3.49 5.97 27.11
N ASN A 928 4.77 6.33 27.29
CA ASN A 928 5.33 6.70 28.59
C ASN A 928 6.15 8.00 28.50
N ALA A 929 6.24 8.77 29.59
CA ALA A 929 7.23 9.85 29.71
C ALA A 929 8.68 9.35 29.53
N ASN A 930 8.93 8.09 29.89
CA ASN A 930 10.20 7.39 29.64
C ASN A 930 10.46 7.00 28.17
N ASP A 931 9.53 7.25 27.24
CA ASP A 931 9.73 7.08 25.79
C ASP A 931 9.98 8.41 25.04
N SER A 932 9.89 9.56 25.72
CA SER A 932 10.14 10.89 25.15
C SER A 932 11.61 11.11 24.73
N ALA A 933 11.85 11.88 23.68
CA ALA A 933 13.22 12.26 23.31
C ALA A 933 13.83 13.36 24.21
N ARG A 934 13.04 13.99 25.11
CA ARG A 934 13.49 14.99 26.09
C ARG A 934 14.63 14.45 26.97
N PRO A 935 15.84 15.05 26.96
CA PRO A 935 17.03 14.43 27.53
C PRO A 935 17.51 15.10 28.84
N GLN A 936 16.71 15.95 29.47
CA GLN A 936 17.14 16.82 30.58
C GLN A 936 17.81 16.07 31.74
N ASP A 937 17.32 14.86 32.07
CA ASP A 937 17.85 13.98 33.12
C ASP A 937 19.24 13.38 32.81
N THR A 938 19.67 13.46 31.54
CA THR A 938 20.94 12.87 31.05
C THR A 938 22.06 13.90 30.85
N ARG A 939 21.82 15.16 31.20
CA ARG A 939 22.77 16.26 31.01
C ARG A 939 24.09 16.00 31.76
N PRO A 940 25.26 16.23 31.13
CA PRO A 940 26.55 16.08 31.78
C PRO A 940 26.78 17.21 32.80
N SER A 941 27.65 16.98 33.79
CA SER A 941 28.14 18.06 34.64
C SER A 941 28.89 19.11 33.79
N LYS A 942 28.87 20.38 34.21
CA LYS A 942 29.58 21.47 33.51
C LYS A 942 31.06 21.14 33.27
N ALA A 943 31.73 20.54 34.26
CA ALA A 943 33.11 20.06 34.13
C ALA A 943 33.27 19.00 33.02
N ARG A 944 32.37 18.02 32.94
CA ARG A 944 32.41 16.95 31.93
C ARG A 944 32.10 17.46 30.51
N ALA A 945 31.13 18.37 30.37
CA ALA A 945 30.86 19.04 29.10
C ALA A 945 32.06 19.89 28.62
N THR A 946 32.70 20.66 29.51
CA THR A 946 33.91 21.43 29.18
C THR A 946 35.08 20.51 28.83
N ALA A 947 35.29 19.41 29.56
CA ALA A 947 36.33 18.44 29.25
C ALA A 947 36.12 17.78 27.87
N MET A 948 34.87 17.43 27.52
CA MET A 948 34.53 16.92 26.19
C MET A 948 34.79 17.96 25.09
N LEU A 949 34.42 19.22 25.32
CA LEU A 949 34.67 20.33 24.38
C LEU A 949 36.17 20.54 24.14
N LEU A 950 36.99 20.53 25.21
CA LEU A 950 38.44 20.64 25.11
C LEU A 950 39.07 19.42 24.43
N GLY A 951 38.57 18.21 24.70
CA GLY A 951 39.00 16.98 24.02
C GLY A 951 38.73 17.01 22.52
N ASN A 952 37.51 17.38 22.13
CA ASN A 952 37.14 17.57 20.73
C ASN A 952 38.00 18.66 20.06
N GLY A 953 38.29 19.76 20.76
CA GLY A 953 39.14 20.85 20.25
C GLY A 953 40.60 20.42 20.05
N LEU A 954 41.18 19.72 21.02
CA LEU A 954 42.53 19.15 20.91
C LEU A 954 42.61 18.20 19.71
N ILE A 955 41.59 17.36 19.52
CA ILE A 955 41.55 16.39 18.43
C ILE A 955 41.39 17.10 17.08
N ALA A 956 40.40 17.99 16.94
CA ALA A 956 40.09 18.67 15.69
C ALA A 956 41.21 19.61 15.19
N PHE A 957 41.86 20.34 16.10
CA PHE A 957 42.83 21.39 15.72
C PHE A 957 44.30 20.96 15.83
N LEU A 958 44.63 19.85 16.51
CA LEU A 958 46.02 19.37 16.62
C LEU A 958 46.17 17.93 16.14
N VAL A 959 45.36 17.00 16.65
CA VAL A 959 45.56 15.57 16.35
C VAL A 959 45.17 15.22 14.91
N LEU A 960 44.00 15.63 14.42
CA LEU A 960 43.57 15.32 13.05
C LEU A 960 44.49 15.96 12.00
N PRO A 961 44.90 17.25 12.10
CA PRO A 961 45.88 17.83 11.19
C PRO A 961 47.23 17.11 11.21
N LEU A 962 47.71 16.68 12.39
CA LEU A 962 48.94 15.88 12.50
C LEU A 962 48.80 14.53 11.77
N LEU A 963 47.66 13.86 11.92
CA LEU A 963 47.41 12.57 11.31
C LEU A 963 47.20 12.66 9.79
N TYR A 964 46.61 13.75 9.29
CA TYR A 964 46.53 14.02 7.85
C TYR A 964 47.91 14.29 7.24
N PHE A 965 48.79 14.99 7.96
CA PHE A 965 50.14 15.32 7.52
C PHE A 965 51.13 14.14 7.61
N LEU A 966 51.05 13.30 8.65
CA LEU A 966 52.05 12.25 8.93
C LEU A 966 52.36 11.31 7.74
N PRO A 967 51.37 10.81 6.97
CA PRO A 967 51.62 9.95 5.81
C PRO A 967 52.24 10.68 4.62
N GLN A 968 52.20 12.01 4.58
CA GLN A 968 52.83 12.83 3.53
C GLN A 968 54.35 12.96 3.73
N ILE A 969 54.83 12.87 4.98
CA ILE A 969 56.25 13.07 5.33
C ILE A 969 57.20 12.13 4.56
N PRO A 970 56.94 10.82 4.41
CA PRO A 970 57.79 9.95 3.60
C PRO A 970 57.84 10.36 2.13
N GLY A 971 56.71 10.81 1.56
CA GLY A 971 56.65 11.30 0.18
C GLY A 971 57.43 12.59 -0.03
N LEU A 972 57.28 13.54 0.90
CA LEU A 972 58.07 14.78 0.96
C LEU A 972 59.58 14.50 0.98
N ILE A 973 60.03 13.63 1.89
CA ILE A 973 61.45 13.24 1.98
C ILE A 973 61.92 12.50 0.73
N LEU A 974 61.06 11.70 0.09
CA LEU A 974 61.46 10.90 -1.07
C LEU A 974 61.75 11.76 -2.32
N PHE A 975 61.06 12.88 -2.50
CA PHE A 975 61.38 13.84 -3.57
C PHE A 975 62.78 14.45 -3.40
N ASP A 976 63.20 14.73 -2.16
CA ASP A 976 64.51 15.33 -1.85
C ASP A 976 65.66 14.30 -1.88
N VAL A 977 65.37 13.03 -1.57
CA VAL A 977 66.39 11.97 -1.43
C VAL A 977 66.65 11.19 -2.73
N LEU A 978 65.66 11.03 -3.61
CA LEU A 978 65.83 10.32 -4.90
C LEU A 978 66.22 11.27 -6.06
N ASP A 979 67.48 11.73 -6.08
CA ASP A 979 68.07 12.45 -7.22
C ASP A 979 68.34 11.49 -8.41
N ILE A 980 67.44 11.47 -9.40
CA ILE A 980 67.62 10.70 -10.65
C ILE A 980 68.39 11.57 -11.65
N ARG A 981 69.72 11.62 -11.45
CA ARG A 981 70.72 12.44 -12.17
C ARG A 981 70.73 12.42 -13.71
N THR A 982 69.90 11.60 -14.34
CA THR A 982 69.78 11.45 -15.80
C THR A 982 68.51 12.06 -16.38
N ILE A 983 67.62 12.60 -15.55
CA ILE A 983 66.28 13.08 -15.92
C ILE A 983 66.09 14.52 -15.41
N SER A 984 65.33 15.36 -16.14
CA SER A 984 65.06 16.73 -15.68
C SER A 984 64.13 16.75 -14.46
N GLY A 985 64.27 17.73 -13.56
CA GLY A 985 63.49 17.78 -12.31
C GLY A 985 61.97 17.65 -12.49
N TRP A 986 61.41 18.28 -13.53
CA TRP A 986 59.97 18.15 -13.86
C TRP A 986 59.56 16.75 -14.31
N GLN A 987 60.41 16.07 -15.08
CA GLN A 987 60.19 14.67 -15.46
C GLN A 987 60.35 13.73 -14.26
N GLN A 988 61.29 14.00 -13.35
CA GLN A 988 61.43 13.27 -12.10
C GLN A 988 60.18 13.43 -11.21
N VAL A 989 59.66 14.65 -11.06
CA VAL A 989 58.40 14.90 -10.34
C VAL A 989 57.24 14.13 -10.98
N ALA A 990 57.11 14.15 -12.31
CA ALA A 990 56.08 13.39 -13.02
C ALA A 990 56.20 11.87 -12.76
N ILE A 991 57.41 11.31 -12.86
CA ILE A 991 57.67 9.87 -12.66
C ILE A 991 57.44 9.44 -11.20
N LEU A 992 57.88 10.23 -10.23
CA LEU A 992 57.77 9.90 -8.80
C LEU A 992 56.38 10.19 -8.21
N SER A 993 55.59 11.08 -8.82
CA SER A 993 54.26 11.46 -8.33
C SER A 993 53.32 10.26 -8.14
N VAL A 994 53.28 9.34 -9.10
CA VAL A 994 52.40 8.15 -9.07
C VAL A 994 52.77 7.17 -7.94
N PRO A 995 54.02 6.66 -7.84
CA PRO A 995 54.39 5.75 -6.74
C PRO A 995 54.35 6.43 -5.36
N ILE A 996 54.64 7.73 -5.26
CA ILE A 996 54.49 8.49 -4.00
C ILE A 996 53.02 8.62 -3.61
N THR A 997 52.13 8.94 -4.54
CA THR A 997 50.68 9.01 -4.28
C THR A 997 50.11 7.65 -3.87
N PHE A 998 50.55 6.57 -4.52
CA PHE A 998 50.18 5.21 -4.13
C PHE A 998 50.69 4.85 -2.73
N ALA A 999 51.95 5.17 -2.41
CA ALA A 999 52.51 4.98 -1.07
C ALA A 999 51.77 5.80 -0.01
N TYR A 1000 51.40 7.05 -0.31
CA TYR A 1000 50.58 7.90 0.56
C TYR A 1000 49.21 7.26 0.85
N GLN A 1001 48.51 6.77 -0.16
CA GLN A 1001 47.24 6.06 0.00
C GLN A 1001 47.39 4.80 0.87
N VAL A 1002 48.44 3.99 0.64
CA VAL A 1002 48.74 2.81 1.45
C VAL A 1002 49.06 3.18 2.90
N LEU A 1003 49.77 4.28 3.14
CA LEU A 1003 50.09 4.76 4.49
C LEU A 1003 48.85 5.31 5.21
N VAL A 1004 47.98 6.07 4.55
CA VAL A 1004 46.68 6.55 5.09
C VAL A 1004 45.78 5.35 5.45
N PHE A 1005 45.72 4.35 4.58
CA PHE A 1005 45.01 3.09 4.82
C PHE A 1005 45.54 2.33 6.05
N ALA A 1006 46.86 2.14 6.12
CA ALA A 1006 47.53 1.44 7.22
C ALA A 1006 47.38 2.21 8.55
N GLN A 1007 47.49 3.53 8.51
CA GLN A 1007 47.24 4.43 9.63
C GLN A 1007 45.81 4.26 10.14
N LEU A 1008 44.79 4.42 9.29
CA LEU A 1008 43.40 4.23 9.70
C LEU A 1008 43.17 2.87 10.37
N LEU A 1009 43.68 1.77 9.79
CA LEU A 1009 43.61 0.44 10.40
C LEU A 1009 44.27 0.37 11.79
N VAL A 1010 45.50 0.87 11.94
CA VAL A 1010 46.24 0.83 13.21
C VAL A 1010 45.53 1.67 14.27
N TYR A 1011 45.16 2.91 13.95
CA TYR A 1011 44.53 3.83 14.90
C TYR A 1011 43.14 3.34 15.32
N ARG A 1012 42.35 2.79 14.38
CA ARG A 1012 41.06 2.15 14.67
C ARG A 1012 41.20 1.03 15.71
N HIS A 1013 42.15 0.12 15.52
CA HIS A 1013 42.37 -0.99 16.47
C HIS A 1013 42.96 -0.53 17.80
N LEU A 1014 43.86 0.46 17.80
CA LEU A 1014 44.54 0.94 19.01
C LEU A 1014 43.63 1.79 19.92
N PHE A 1015 42.78 2.65 19.35
CA PHE A 1015 42.01 3.63 20.12
C PHE A 1015 40.56 3.20 20.40
N LEU A 1016 39.86 2.62 19.40
CA LEU A 1016 38.46 2.23 19.54
C LEU A 1016 38.30 0.76 19.97
N GLY A 1017 39.17 -0.13 19.50
CA GLY A 1017 39.10 -1.56 19.78
C GLY A 1017 37.92 -2.25 19.06
N ARG A 1018 37.50 -3.42 19.56
CA ARG A 1018 36.31 -4.12 19.02
C ARG A 1018 35.03 -3.42 19.47
N LEU A 1019 34.16 -3.07 18.54
CA LEU A 1019 32.82 -2.61 18.88
C LEU A 1019 31.99 -3.75 19.48
N LYS A 1020 31.08 -3.36 20.38
CA LYS A 1020 30.09 -4.23 21.00
C LYS A 1020 28.73 -3.56 20.92
N GLU A 1021 27.69 -4.37 20.94
CA GLU A 1021 26.33 -3.88 21.11
C GLU A 1021 26.16 -3.25 22.49
N GLY A 1022 25.38 -2.18 22.57
CA GLY A 1022 25.12 -1.48 23.81
C GLY A 1022 24.80 -0.01 23.63
N THR A 1023 24.44 0.64 24.73
CA THR A 1023 24.09 2.06 24.79
C THR A 1023 25.16 2.81 25.58
N TYR A 1024 25.70 3.88 24.99
CA TYR A 1024 26.85 4.61 25.50
C TYR A 1024 26.57 6.12 25.54
N SER A 1025 26.90 6.79 26.64
CA SER A 1025 26.76 8.26 26.70
C SER A 1025 27.66 8.98 25.68
N ILE A 1026 27.13 9.99 24.99
CA ILE A 1026 27.90 10.82 24.03
C ILE A 1026 28.97 11.68 24.73
N TYR A 1027 28.90 11.82 26.05
CA TYR A 1027 29.91 12.50 26.88
C TYR A 1027 30.90 11.49 27.52
N SER A 1028 31.08 10.31 26.94
CA SER A 1028 32.01 9.28 27.42
C SER A 1028 33.34 9.28 26.66
N MET A 1029 34.40 8.77 27.31
CA MET A 1029 35.68 8.52 26.63
C MET A 1029 35.54 7.51 25.49
N PHE A 1030 34.56 6.60 25.54
CA PHE A 1030 34.22 5.72 24.43
C PHE A 1030 33.70 6.51 23.22
N PHE A 1031 32.73 7.41 23.42
CA PHE A 1031 32.20 8.22 22.34
C PHE A 1031 33.26 9.15 21.74
N LEU A 1032 34.12 9.77 22.58
CA LEU A 1032 35.25 10.58 22.10
C LEU A 1032 36.19 9.78 21.18
N ARG A 1033 36.47 8.51 21.52
CA ARG A 1033 37.28 7.61 20.68
C ARG A 1033 36.55 7.20 19.40
N LYS A 1034 35.24 6.94 19.46
CA LYS A 1034 34.42 6.62 18.28
C LYS A 1034 34.40 7.81 17.31
N TRP A 1035 34.01 8.99 17.79
CA TRP A 1035 33.99 10.24 17.03
C TRP A 1035 35.35 10.56 16.40
N PHE A 1036 36.45 10.35 17.12
CA PHE A 1036 37.80 10.47 16.55
C PHE A 1036 38.04 9.53 15.36
N ILE A 1037 37.64 8.26 15.46
CA ILE A 1037 37.78 7.29 14.36
C ILE A 1037 36.80 7.60 13.22
N ASP A 1038 35.58 8.08 13.51
CA ASP A 1038 34.63 8.51 12.49
C ASP A 1038 35.19 9.70 11.68
N ARG A 1039 35.74 10.73 12.35
CA ARG A 1039 36.40 11.87 11.67
C ARG A 1039 37.71 11.49 10.96
N LEU A 1040 38.46 10.51 11.47
CA LEU A 1040 39.64 9.96 10.78
C LEU A 1040 39.24 9.14 9.53
N MET A 1041 38.10 8.46 9.58
CA MET A 1041 37.50 7.79 8.42
C MET A 1041 37.09 8.81 7.36
N ASP A 1042 36.43 9.90 7.73
CA ASP A 1042 36.05 10.97 6.80
C ASP A 1042 37.28 11.56 6.07
N LEU A 1043 38.36 11.86 6.81
CA LEU A 1043 39.62 12.35 6.23
C LEU A 1043 40.33 11.31 5.35
N ALA A 1044 40.30 10.03 5.73
CA ALA A 1044 40.86 8.96 4.91
C ALA A 1044 40.03 8.73 3.63
N LEU A 1045 38.70 8.88 3.71
CA LEU A 1045 37.79 8.82 2.58
C LEU A 1045 38.08 9.93 1.57
N ASP A 1046 38.34 11.17 1.99
CA ASP A 1046 38.69 12.26 1.07
C ASP A 1046 39.96 11.94 0.23
N VAL A 1047 40.93 11.22 0.79
CA VAL A 1047 42.15 10.77 0.08
C VAL A 1047 41.91 9.52 -0.78
N LEU A 1048 41.11 8.58 -0.27
CA LEU A 1048 40.95 7.25 -0.86
C LEU A 1048 39.72 7.12 -1.77
N HIS A 1049 38.86 8.16 -1.87
CA HIS A 1049 37.64 8.17 -2.68
C HIS A 1049 37.81 7.62 -4.11
N PRO A 1050 38.86 7.98 -4.87
CA PRO A 1050 39.06 7.46 -6.23
C PRO A 1050 39.32 5.94 -6.29
N VAL A 1051 39.73 5.33 -5.18
CA VAL A 1051 40.01 3.89 -5.05
C VAL A 1051 38.85 3.15 -4.36
N PHE A 1052 37.98 3.85 -3.62
CA PHE A 1052 36.88 3.24 -2.86
C PHE A 1052 35.73 2.73 -3.74
N ALA A 1053 35.52 3.30 -4.92
CA ALA A 1053 34.53 2.82 -5.89
C ALA A 1053 35.08 1.65 -6.76
N THR A 1054 35.78 0.69 -6.15
CA THR A 1054 36.44 -0.42 -6.84
C THR A 1054 36.42 -1.71 -6.02
N LEU A 1055 36.86 -2.83 -6.62
CA LEU A 1055 37.00 -4.15 -5.98
C LEU A 1055 37.83 -4.15 -4.67
N TYR A 1056 38.60 -3.09 -4.39
CA TYR A 1056 39.43 -2.97 -3.19
C TYR A 1056 38.65 -2.56 -1.92
N ILE A 1057 37.38 -2.13 -2.02
CA ILE A 1057 36.56 -1.74 -0.86
C ILE A 1057 36.22 -2.93 0.05
N VAL A 1058 35.94 -4.10 -0.53
CA VAL A 1058 35.59 -5.31 0.22
C VAL A 1058 36.74 -5.80 1.13
N PRO A 1059 37.99 -5.99 0.64
CA PRO A 1059 39.10 -6.35 1.52
C PRO A 1059 39.44 -5.26 2.55
N PHE A 1060 39.23 -3.98 2.23
CA PHE A 1060 39.38 -2.89 3.20
C PHE A 1060 38.37 -2.98 4.36
N LEU A 1061 37.08 -3.10 4.07
CA LEU A 1061 36.04 -3.22 5.08
C LEU A 1061 36.21 -4.49 5.93
N ARG A 1062 36.68 -5.60 5.33
CA ARG A 1062 37.10 -6.81 6.07
C ARG A 1062 38.26 -6.54 7.02
N ALA A 1063 39.30 -5.80 6.59
CA ALA A 1063 40.43 -5.44 7.44
C ALA A 1063 40.03 -4.51 8.61
N LEU A 1064 38.98 -3.71 8.44
CA LEU A 1064 38.35 -2.92 9.51
C LEU A 1064 37.45 -3.73 10.46
N GLY A 1065 37.26 -5.04 10.22
CA GLY A 1065 36.48 -5.93 11.07
C GLY A 1065 35.07 -6.27 10.59
N THR A 1066 34.62 -5.72 9.46
CA THR A 1066 33.31 -6.05 8.86
C THR A 1066 33.32 -7.47 8.32
N LYS A 1067 32.27 -8.25 8.59
CA LYS A 1067 32.14 -9.59 8.00
C LYS A 1067 31.47 -9.48 6.63
N ILE A 1068 32.15 -9.92 5.57
CA ILE A 1068 31.65 -9.82 4.19
C ILE A 1068 31.93 -11.13 3.46
N GLY A 1069 30.88 -11.80 2.97
CA GLY A 1069 30.96 -13.04 2.20
C GLY A 1069 31.91 -12.92 0.99
N LYS A 1070 32.54 -14.04 0.62
CA LYS A 1070 33.56 -14.13 -0.44
C LYS A 1070 33.12 -13.53 -1.77
N ARG A 1071 31.87 -13.76 -2.17
CA ARG A 1071 31.28 -13.28 -3.44
C ARG A 1071 30.41 -12.02 -3.30
N ALA A 1072 30.43 -11.36 -2.15
CA ALA A 1072 29.66 -10.12 -1.99
C ALA A 1072 30.32 -8.95 -2.71
N GLU A 1073 29.51 -8.12 -3.35
CA GLU A 1073 29.94 -6.91 -4.05
C GLU A 1073 29.43 -5.67 -3.31
N ILE A 1074 30.30 -4.68 -3.19
CA ILE A 1074 29.99 -3.40 -2.56
C ILE A 1074 30.56 -2.32 -3.47
N SER A 1075 29.71 -1.40 -3.94
CA SER A 1075 30.09 -0.27 -4.78
C SER A 1075 30.27 0.99 -3.92
N THR A 1076 29.24 1.37 -3.15
CA THR A 1076 29.27 2.53 -2.26
C THR A 1076 28.43 2.29 -1.01
N ALA A 1077 29.03 2.53 0.17
CA ALA A 1077 28.43 2.32 1.48
C ALA A 1077 28.78 3.48 2.43
N ARG A 1078 27.84 3.84 3.31
CA ARG A 1078 27.98 4.91 4.32
C ARG A 1078 27.69 4.39 5.73
N ASN A 1079 28.29 5.04 6.72
CA ASN A 1079 28.07 4.83 8.17
C ASN A 1079 28.33 3.38 8.68
N VAL A 1080 29.28 2.65 8.08
CA VAL A 1080 29.57 1.23 8.37
C VAL A 1080 30.06 0.98 9.81
N PRO A 1081 29.33 0.25 10.68
CA PRO A 1081 29.66 0.06 12.09
C PRO A 1081 30.63 -1.11 12.38
N PHE A 1082 31.59 -1.34 11.49
CA PHE A 1082 32.67 -2.34 11.63
C PHE A 1082 32.19 -3.76 12.02
N GLU A 1083 32.59 -4.32 13.17
CA GLU A 1083 32.21 -5.69 13.58
C GLU A 1083 30.70 -5.89 13.80
N LEU A 1084 29.92 -4.80 13.87
CA LEU A 1084 28.47 -4.84 13.98
C LEU A 1084 27.78 -4.93 12.60
N LEU A 1085 28.51 -4.96 11.49
CA LEU A 1085 27.96 -5.23 10.16
C LEU A 1085 28.41 -6.59 9.62
N GLU A 1086 27.44 -7.37 9.15
CA GLU A 1086 27.62 -8.67 8.51
C GLU A 1086 26.89 -8.69 7.16
N ILE A 1087 27.60 -8.99 6.08
CA ILE A 1087 27.12 -9.07 4.71
C ILE A 1087 27.34 -10.50 4.22
N GLY A 1088 26.26 -11.14 3.74
CA GLY A 1088 26.23 -12.52 3.29
C GLY A 1088 27.09 -12.83 2.05
N GLU A 1089 27.09 -14.09 1.63
CA GLU A 1089 27.68 -14.51 0.35
C GLU A 1089 26.81 -14.05 -0.82
N GLU A 1090 27.42 -13.62 -1.93
CA GLU A 1090 26.70 -13.21 -3.16
C GLU A 1090 25.71 -12.04 -2.98
N SER A 1091 25.78 -11.30 -1.87
CA SER A 1091 25.00 -10.09 -1.63
C SER A 1091 25.60 -8.87 -2.35
N PHE A 1092 24.76 -7.94 -2.80
CA PHE A 1092 25.18 -6.77 -3.59
C PHE A 1092 24.73 -5.45 -2.94
N VAL A 1093 25.65 -4.49 -2.77
CA VAL A 1093 25.39 -3.19 -2.11
C VAL A 1093 25.84 -2.03 -2.99
N ALA A 1094 24.94 -1.12 -3.38
CA ALA A 1094 25.23 0.00 -4.27
C ALA A 1094 24.47 1.30 -3.96
N ASP A 1095 24.88 2.39 -4.60
CA ASP A 1095 24.24 3.71 -4.56
C ASP A 1095 24.13 4.33 -3.16
N ALA A 1096 25.23 4.32 -2.42
CA ALA A 1096 25.40 5.00 -1.13
C ALA A 1096 24.48 4.52 0.01
N VAL A 1097 24.24 3.20 0.10
CA VAL A 1097 23.48 2.57 1.20
C VAL A 1097 24.04 2.96 2.57
N ILE A 1098 23.17 3.38 3.48
CA ILE A 1098 23.47 3.54 4.91
C ILE A 1098 23.20 2.21 5.61
N MET A 1099 24.19 1.65 6.30
CA MET A 1099 24.06 0.34 6.95
C MET A 1099 24.41 0.41 8.44
N GLY A 1100 23.43 0.21 9.32
CA GLY A 1100 23.67 0.09 10.76
C GLY A 1100 24.10 1.38 11.47
N GLU A 1101 23.54 2.53 11.06
CA GLU A 1101 23.74 3.84 11.71
C GLU A 1101 23.28 3.83 13.18
N GLY A 1102 24.17 4.23 14.10
CA GLY A 1102 23.91 4.25 15.53
C GLY A 1102 22.85 5.28 15.95
N VAL A 1103 21.80 4.83 16.61
CA VAL A 1103 20.68 5.70 17.04
C VAL A 1103 21.07 6.53 18.26
N VAL A 1104 21.03 7.86 18.14
CA VAL A 1104 21.31 8.80 19.25
C VAL A 1104 20.01 9.28 19.87
N ARG A 1105 19.80 8.98 21.16
CA ARG A 1105 18.68 9.44 21.98
C ARG A 1105 19.18 9.81 23.37
N ARG A 1106 18.62 10.85 24.00
CA ARG A 1106 18.89 11.16 25.43
C ARG A 1106 20.38 11.23 25.80
N ASN A 1107 21.17 11.94 24.98
CA ASN A 1107 22.62 12.03 25.13
C ASN A 1107 23.35 10.66 25.21
N GLN A 1108 22.78 9.63 24.58
CA GLN A 1108 23.31 8.28 24.47
C GLN A 1108 23.21 7.77 23.03
N VAL A 1109 24.26 7.14 22.52
CA VAL A 1109 24.24 6.41 21.25
C VAL A 1109 24.01 4.92 21.53
N THR A 1110 23.08 4.31 20.80
CA THR A 1110 22.82 2.87 20.86
C THR A 1110 23.37 2.21 19.60
N LEU A 1111 24.21 1.20 19.78
CA LEU A 1111 24.82 0.41 18.71
C LEU A 1111 24.28 -1.03 18.76
N LYS A 1112 23.87 -1.57 17.61
CA LYS A 1112 23.38 -2.94 17.44
C LYS A 1112 23.93 -3.55 16.15
N LYS A 1113 23.92 -4.88 16.06
CA LYS A 1113 24.30 -5.61 14.85
C LYS A 1113 23.27 -5.43 13.73
N THR A 1114 23.76 -5.42 12.50
CA THR A 1114 22.99 -5.36 11.24
C THR A 1114 23.48 -6.49 10.34
N LYS A 1115 22.57 -7.28 9.74
CA LYS A 1115 22.92 -8.43 8.90
C LYS A 1115 22.14 -8.43 7.57
N LEU A 1116 22.88 -8.35 6.47
CA LEU A 1116 22.38 -8.60 5.12
C LEU A 1116 22.60 -10.10 4.83
N GLU A 1117 21.55 -10.87 4.54
CA GLU A 1117 21.69 -12.31 4.29
C GLU A 1117 22.34 -12.60 2.92
N PRO A 1118 22.80 -13.84 2.66
CA PRO A 1118 23.32 -14.22 1.35
C PRO A 1118 22.32 -13.94 0.21
N ARG A 1119 22.86 -13.54 -0.94
CA ARG A 1119 22.12 -13.21 -2.18
C ARG A 1119 21.13 -12.04 -2.07
N ALA A 1120 21.16 -11.27 -0.98
CA ALA A 1120 20.34 -10.07 -0.84
C ALA A 1120 20.95 -8.84 -1.55
N PHE A 1121 20.09 -7.96 -2.07
CA PHE A 1121 20.46 -6.73 -2.75
C PHE A 1121 20.09 -5.51 -1.89
N ALA A 1122 20.94 -4.49 -1.87
CA ALA A 1122 20.63 -3.17 -1.31
C ALA A 1122 21.17 -2.08 -2.24
N GLY A 1123 20.27 -1.38 -2.93
CA GLY A 1123 20.60 -0.30 -3.88
C GLY A 1123 19.88 1.01 -3.56
N ASN A 1124 19.89 1.97 -4.50
CA ASN A 1124 19.05 3.17 -4.52
C ASN A 1124 19.04 4.00 -3.22
N ALA A 1125 20.22 4.28 -2.62
CA ALA A 1125 20.36 5.09 -1.40
C ALA A 1125 19.47 4.64 -0.23
N SER A 1126 19.31 3.32 -0.09
CA SER A 1126 18.56 2.67 0.98
C SER A 1126 19.20 2.85 2.36
N VAL A 1127 18.40 2.62 3.41
CA VAL A 1127 18.84 2.54 4.81
C VAL A 1127 18.55 1.13 5.31
N LEU A 1128 19.56 0.42 5.79
CA LEU A 1128 19.42 -0.85 6.50
C LEU A 1128 19.48 -0.58 8.02
N PRO A 1129 18.34 -0.56 8.72
CA PRO A 1129 18.30 -0.23 10.14
C PRO A 1129 18.78 -1.40 11.02
N HIS A 1130 19.07 -1.08 12.28
CA HIS A 1130 19.43 -2.06 13.30
C HIS A 1130 18.36 -3.15 13.50
N ILE A 1131 18.82 -4.39 13.76
CA ILE A 1131 17.96 -5.58 13.91
C ILE A 1131 17.17 -5.94 12.64
N THR A 1132 17.80 -5.80 11.47
CA THR A 1132 17.30 -6.45 10.25
C THR A 1132 18.17 -7.65 9.92
N SER A 1133 17.53 -8.79 9.65
CA SER A 1133 18.11 -9.96 8.96
C SER A 1133 17.48 -9.99 7.58
N TYR A 1134 18.15 -9.42 6.58
CA TYR A 1134 17.53 -9.15 5.28
C TYR A 1134 17.57 -10.39 4.39
N HIS A 1135 16.52 -11.21 4.40
CA HIS A 1135 16.37 -12.36 3.48
C HIS A 1135 16.23 -11.88 2.02
N PRO A 1136 16.62 -12.70 1.01
CA PRO A 1136 16.71 -12.28 -0.39
C PRO A 1136 15.36 -12.18 -1.14
N PHE A 1137 14.29 -11.79 -0.45
CA PHE A 1137 12.96 -11.52 -1.01
C PHE A 1137 12.28 -10.37 -0.22
N CYS A 1138 12.83 -9.16 -0.35
CA CYS A 1138 12.29 -7.86 0.08
C CYS A 1138 12.80 -6.79 -0.89
#